data_AF-A0A2H3C8V3-F1
#
_entry.id   AF-A0A2H3C8V3-F1
#
_cell.length_a   1.000
_cell.length_b   1.000
_cell.length_c   1.000
_cell.angle_alpha   90.00
_cell.angle_beta   90.00
_cell.angle_gamma   90.00
#
_symmetry.space_group_name_H-M   'P 1'
#
loop_
_entity.id
_entity.type
_entity.pdbx_description
1 polymer ?
#
loop_
_entity_poly.entity_id
_entity_poly.type
_entity_poly.pdbx_seq_one_letter_code
_entity_poly.pdbx_strand_id
1 'polypeptide(L)'
;MPRENRKRGKKHKKPTQDAEFDEQEHTGGKVEPEPEAGPSWIVANPQQEQVDSEAPFGYLDTDVKAYFRTVDVQIRQWQDAQVEVDDDEKHTFFLAALTEMTGKEKQLATDPDCSVILERMLHSMDDFARRVFTDSLTGSYEILARHRFASHVCQTLLEVAGETVSRETKGILPEIPQGSSKTGHLPTITELVLDLCDELLPVLPQLLHDSFGSHIVRALVLLLSPTLNTHSQTSKRSKSWKGKQGEMRSLFSSEKSREDMARPPSFNKKAKKIVRAFRDGMSDNEVRACAGSKVACPGLDVLIEVEAKHDMSNDSGSLMDRVLVGMVGQTLKSSTPPLTTESDYIHTLLRDTTSSHLLETIVTQAPQPVFDLLWNTYLCPENGVERLATHAVSNYVLARAVGRANTEQLGVLGTKWWGRAVKMGRLGVVKAVVERTAEVGEGGGDIWQALQGAFGFEEQPDPEILIKSVMSLKTSEDYKSADTPPEPNVQGALLLQSMLRLKDPYNAGIIESILSLPVASVITLAQHPVSSRVLDVLLDSPTVPQKAKRRFVLAFLGHFHELVDNRIGSRVGERCWSWADTYMKEKIARSVMDHEQNLAASYYGRFFVKALNLYTLKRRPAEWRDMVGKAKAKEEEQVKPEVKVEEAEVKAEGAEKPKRKRKHEQVDEIEMVFKKVRKKGALERPVEGEEKPKQEKHTGVLDARVMEAIRSAPAEGKKKRK
;
A
#
# COMPACT_ATOMS: atom_id res chain seq x y z
N MET A 1 59.11 -39.34 -2.05
CA MET A 1 58.52 -39.52 -0.71
C MET A 1 57.90 -38.21 -0.25
N PRO A 2 56.57 -38.11 -0.03
CA PRO A 2 55.91 -36.93 0.52
C PRO A 2 55.68 -37.05 2.04
N ARG A 3 55.68 -35.92 2.78
CA ARG A 3 55.41 -35.87 4.23
C ARG A 3 54.01 -35.32 4.55
N GLU A 4 53.37 -35.97 5.53
CA GLU A 4 52.29 -35.49 6.43
C GLU A 4 51.19 -34.55 5.87
N ASN A 5 50.11 -35.15 5.38
CA ASN A 5 48.76 -34.54 5.44
C ASN A 5 48.16 -34.80 6.83
N ARG A 6 48.04 -33.78 7.69
CA ARG A 6 47.54 -33.95 9.07
C ARG A 6 46.29 -33.09 9.35
N LYS A 7 45.11 -33.64 9.01
CA LYS A 7 43.80 -33.06 9.37
C LYS A 7 43.71 -32.86 10.89
N ARG A 8 43.59 -31.61 11.35
CA ARG A 8 43.42 -31.29 12.78
C ARG A 8 41.93 -31.34 13.14
N GLY A 9 41.57 -32.12 14.15
CA GLY A 9 40.18 -32.51 14.42
C GLY A 9 39.30 -31.43 15.07
N LYS A 10 37.99 -31.68 15.08
CA LYS A 10 36.99 -30.95 15.87
C LYS A 10 37.43 -30.95 17.35
N LYS A 11 37.40 -29.80 18.02
CA LYS A 11 37.45 -29.70 19.49
C LYS A 11 36.10 -29.21 20.01
N HIS A 12 35.71 -29.72 21.18
CA HIS A 12 34.43 -29.42 21.80
C HIS A 12 34.31 -27.94 22.18
N LYS A 13 33.13 -27.37 21.92
CA LYS A 13 32.63 -26.19 22.63
C LYS A 13 31.92 -26.72 23.89
N LYS A 14 32.19 -26.16 25.07
CA LYS A 14 31.40 -26.47 26.28
C LYS A 14 29.97 -25.94 26.10
N PRO A 15 28.94 -26.62 26.62
CA PRO A 15 27.62 -26.02 26.78
C PRO A 15 27.66 -24.98 27.91
N THR A 16 26.81 -23.96 27.80
CA THR A 16 26.56 -22.98 28.85
C THR A 16 25.05 -22.87 29.04
N GLN A 17 24.53 -23.67 29.97
CA GLN A 17 23.21 -23.55 30.61
C GLN A 17 22.08 -22.98 29.73
N ASP A 18 21.45 -23.86 28.96
CA ASP A 18 20.02 -23.71 28.68
C ASP A 18 19.25 -23.81 30.00
N ALA A 19 18.23 -22.97 30.18
CA ALA A 19 17.37 -23.01 31.36
C ALA A 19 16.16 -23.93 31.09
N GLU A 20 16.25 -25.17 31.57
CA GLU A 20 15.12 -26.10 31.55
C GLU A 20 14.03 -25.58 32.51
N PHE A 21 12.80 -25.44 31.99
CA PHE A 21 11.62 -25.26 32.83
C PHE A 21 11.19 -26.65 33.31
N ASP A 22 11.24 -26.85 34.62
CA ASP A 22 10.94 -28.12 35.27
C ASP A 22 9.41 -28.27 35.43
N GLU A 23 8.81 -29.28 34.77
CA GLU A 23 7.38 -29.59 34.87
C GLU A 23 7.08 -30.31 36.19
N GLN A 24 6.97 -29.55 37.29
CA GLN A 24 6.61 -30.11 38.59
C GLN A 24 5.09 -30.27 38.74
N GLU A 25 4.62 -31.52 38.76
CA GLU A 25 3.21 -31.87 39.03
C GLU A 25 2.80 -31.47 40.47
N HIS A 26 2.10 -30.35 40.61
CA HIS A 26 1.57 -29.91 41.90
C HIS A 26 0.37 -30.75 42.36
N THR A 27 0.66 -31.91 42.94
CA THR A 27 -0.32 -32.75 43.66
C THR A 27 -0.73 -32.09 44.99
N GLY A 28 -1.66 -31.15 44.92
CA GLY A 28 -2.15 -30.36 46.05
C GLY A 28 -2.91 -31.17 47.10
N GLY A 29 -2.19 -31.73 48.08
CA GLY A 29 -2.80 -32.29 49.29
C GLY A 29 -3.39 -31.18 50.17
N LYS A 30 -4.66 -31.33 50.59
CA LYS A 30 -5.27 -30.42 51.57
C LYS A 30 -4.55 -30.48 52.91
N VAL A 31 -4.15 -29.33 53.43
CA VAL A 31 -3.84 -29.12 54.85
C VAL A 31 -4.68 -27.93 55.31
N GLU A 32 -5.57 -28.15 56.27
CA GLU A 32 -6.32 -27.08 56.93
C GLU A 32 -5.43 -26.44 58.00
N PRO A 33 -5.25 -25.11 58.04
CA PRO A 33 -4.54 -24.45 59.12
C PRO A 33 -5.45 -24.28 60.34
N GLU A 34 -5.01 -24.73 61.52
CA GLU A 34 -5.68 -24.35 62.78
C GLU A 34 -5.50 -22.85 63.07
N PRO A 35 -6.51 -22.17 63.67
CA PRO A 35 -6.43 -20.75 63.97
C PRO A 35 -5.69 -20.49 65.30
N GLU A 36 -4.39 -20.21 65.25
CA GLU A 36 -3.69 -19.63 66.41
C GLU A 36 -4.20 -18.22 66.72
N ALA A 37 -4.58 -17.97 67.98
CA ALA A 37 -5.23 -16.73 68.40
C ALA A 37 -4.23 -15.58 68.64
N GLY A 38 -4.00 -14.75 67.61
CA GLY A 38 -3.21 -13.52 67.71
C GLY A 38 -3.89 -12.38 68.51
N PRO A 39 -3.14 -11.38 69.02
CA PRO A 39 -3.70 -10.32 69.89
C PRO A 39 -4.67 -9.36 69.19
N SER A 40 -5.75 -9.01 69.92
CA SER A 40 -6.96 -8.30 69.46
C SER A 40 -6.81 -6.81 69.06
N TRP A 41 -5.65 -6.36 68.57
CA TRP A 41 -5.42 -4.95 68.16
C TRP A 41 -5.09 -4.75 66.68
N ILE A 42 -4.91 -5.83 65.91
CA ILE A 42 -4.86 -5.76 64.44
C ILE A 42 -6.30 -5.61 63.94
N VAL A 43 -6.75 -4.36 63.78
CA VAL A 43 -7.96 -4.07 63.00
C VAL A 43 -7.67 -4.47 61.56
N ALA A 44 -8.37 -5.50 61.07
CA ALA A 44 -8.30 -5.87 59.66
C ALA A 44 -8.78 -4.69 58.82
N ASN A 45 -7.86 -4.08 58.08
CA ASN A 45 -8.21 -3.13 57.02
C ASN A 45 -9.16 -3.86 56.05
N PRO A 46 -10.36 -3.33 55.73
CA PRO A 46 -11.31 -4.03 54.87
C PRO A 46 -10.61 -4.39 53.56
N GLN A 47 -10.70 -5.66 53.18
CA GLN A 47 -9.97 -6.20 52.04
C GLN A 47 -10.38 -5.44 50.78
N GLN A 48 -9.47 -4.59 50.28
CA GLN A 48 -9.48 -4.25 48.87
C GLN A 48 -9.23 -5.58 48.14
N GLU A 49 -10.23 -6.04 47.40
CA GLU A 49 -10.09 -7.23 46.56
C GLU A 49 -8.89 -7.02 45.63
N GLN A 50 -7.84 -7.82 45.81
CA GLN A 50 -6.70 -7.81 44.90
C GLN A 50 -7.17 -8.45 43.59
N VAL A 51 -7.65 -7.60 42.68
CA VAL A 51 -8.07 -7.99 41.33
C VAL A 51 -6.93 -8.76 40.69
N ASP A 52 -7.18 -10.02 40.34
CA ASP A 52 -6.21 -10.86 39.66
C ASP A 52 -5.86 -10.24 38.30
N SER A 53 -4.61 -9.82 38.15
CA SER A 53 -4.11 -9.18 36.94
C SER A 53 -4.05 -10.14 35.74
N GLU A 54 -4.05 -11.46 35.99
CA GLU A 54 -4.12 -12.49 34.94
C GLU A 54 -5.57 -12.85 34.55
N ALA A 55 -6.54 -12.63 35.46
CA ALA A 55 -7.95 -12.97 35.27
C ALA A 55 -8.91 -11.91 35.86
N PRO A 56 -8.88 -10.65 35.37
CA PRO A 56 -9.62 -9.54 35.98
C PRO A 56 -11.16 -9.63 35.85
N PHE A 57 -11.68 -10.62 35.12
CA PHE A 57 -13.10 -10.95 35.01
C PHE A 57 -13.44 -12.37 35.52
N GLY A 58 -12.50 -13.01 36.21
CA GLY A 58 -12.58 -14.41 36.64
C GLY A 58 -12.12 -15.41 35.58
N TYR A 59 -11.93 -16.66 36.02
CA TYR A 59 -11.53 -17.78 35.16
C TYR A 59 -12.76 -18.47 34.53
N LEU A 60 -12.58 -18.95 33.30
CA LEU A 60 -13.56 -19.79 32.60
C LEU A 60 -13.54 -21.24 33.09
N ASP A 61 -14.73 -21.84 33.17
CA ASP A 61 -14.92 -23.26 33.40
C ASP A 61 -14.23 -24.12 32.33
N THR A 62 -13.70 -25.28 32.75
CA THR A 62 -13.00 -26.24 31.88
C THR A 62 -13.81 -26.65 30.66
N ASP A 63 -15.12 -26.80 30.84
CA ASP A 63 -16.03 -27.37 29.86
C ASP A 63 -16.35 -26.34 28.76
N VAL A 64 -16.42 -25.06 29.14
CA VAL A 64 -16.55 -23.94 28.19
C VAL A 64 -15.26 -23.79 27.37
N LYS A 65 -14.08 -23.93 27.99
CA LYS A 65 -12.80 -23.96 27.23
C LYS A 65 -12.74 -25.14 26.27
N ALA A 66 -13.18 -26.33 26.68
CA ALA A 66 -13.24 -27.51 25.82
C ALA A 66 -14.19 -27.31 24.62
N TYR A 67 -15.34 -26.68 24.85
CA TYR A 67 -16.29 -26.29 23.80
C TYR A 67 -15.65 -25.33 22.78
N PHE A 68 -15.07 -24.20 23.22
CA PHE A 68 -14.47 -23.23 22.28
C PHE A 68 -13.24 -23.79 21.55
N ARG A 69 -12.43 -24.66 22.17
CA ARG A 69 -11.36 -25.40 21.46
C ARG A 69 -11.92 -26.27 20.32
N THR A 70 -13.10 -26.87 20.50
CA THR A 70 -13.79 -27.63 19.43
C THR A 70 -14.26 -26.70 18.31
N VAL A 71 -14.81 -25.52 18.66
CA VAL A 71 -15.20 -24.48 17.70
C VAL A 71 -14.02 -24.01 16.84
N ASP A 72 -12.85 -23.74 17.42
CA ASP A 72 -11.64 -23.32 16.68
C ASP A 72 -11.16 -24.39 15.69
N VAL A 73 -11.14 -25.67 16.09
CA VAL A 73 -10.78 -26.79 15.20
C VAL A 73 -11.75 -26.88 14.02
N GLN A 74 -13.05 -26.75 14.25
CA GLN A 74 -14.07 -26.84 13.21
C GLN A 74 -14.02 -25.65 12.24
N ILE A 75 -13.84 -24.42 12.74
CA ILE A 75 -13.66 -23.23 11.89
C ILE A 75 -12.40 -23.38 11.01
N ARG A 76 -11.28 -23.88 11.54
CA ARG A 76 -10.05 -24.10 10.76
C ARG A 76 -10.22 -25.14 9.66
N GLN A 77 -10.92 -26.24 9.91
CA GLN A 77 -11.17 -27.28 8.89
C GLN A 77 -11.95 -26.74 7.69
N TRP A 78 -12.87 -25.79 7.93
CA TRP A 78 -13.58 -25.08 6.88
C TRP A 78 -12.72 -24.02 6.17
N GLN A 79 -11.88 -23.28 6.90
CA GLN A 79 -10.93 -22.30 6.32
C GLN A 79 -9.89 -22.98 5.40
N ASP A 80 -9.34 -24.12 5.81
CA ASP A 80 -8.37 -24.91 5.03
C ASP A 80 -9.02 -25.72 3.88
N ALA A 81 -10.33 -25.59 3.67
CA ALA A 81 -11.13 -26.32 2.67
C ALA A 81 -10.96 -27.86 2.72
N GLN A 82 -10.69 -28.43 3.90
CA GLN A 82 -10.51 -29.87 4.07
C GLN A 82 -11.85 -30.64 4.06
N VAL A 83 -12.96 -29.94 4.33
CA VAL A 83 -14.31 -30.49 4.30
C VAL A 83 -15.25 -29.47 3.63
N GLU A 84 -15.86 -29.85 2.50
CA GLU A 84 -17.00 -29.11 1.96
C GLU A 84 -18.23 -29.40 2.84
N VAL A 85 -18.71 -28.35 3.50
CA VAL A 85 -19.92 -28.33 4.35
C VAL A 85 -20.85 -27.23 3.84
N ASP A 86 -22.15 -27.39 4.03
CA ASP A 86 -23.16 -26.39 3.64
C ASP A 86 -23.04 -25.10 4.46
N ASP A 87 -23.38 -23.96 3.86
CA ASP A 87 -23.26 -22.65 4.53
C ASP A 87 -24.32 -22.46 5.63
N ASP A 88 -25.51 -23.04 5.45
CA ASP A 88 -26.56 -23.05 6.49
C ASP A 88 -26.14 -23.86 7.73
N GLU A 89 -25.37 -24.94 7.57
CA GLU A 89 -24.83 -25.73 8.69
C GLU A 89 -23.74 -24.96 9.43
N LYS A 90 -22.80 -24.33 8.68
CA LYS A 90 -21.76 -23.44 9.26
C LYS A 90 -22.39 -22.30 10.05
N HIS A 91 -23.43 -21.67 9.49
CA HIS A 91 -24.13 -20.56 10.12
C HIS A 91 -24.86 -21.02 11.40
N THR A 92 -25.56 -22.15 11.35
CA THR A 92 -26.25 -22.74 12.51
C THR A 92 -25.27 -23.08 13.65
N PHE A 93 -24.13 -23.68 13.31
CA PHE A 93 -23.05 -23.95 14.28
C PHE A 93 -22.46 -22.67 14.89
N PHE A 94 -22.22 -21.65 14.06
CA PHE A 94 -21.67 -20.38 14.51
C PHE A 94 -22.62 -19.61 15.44
N LEU A 95 -23.94 -19.64 15.16
CA LEU A 95 -24.97 -19.10 16.05
C LEU A 95 -24.99 -19.80 17.42
N ALA A 96 -24.78 -21.12 17.47
CA ALA A 96 -24.67 -21.86 18.73
C ALA A 96 -23.44 -21.38 19.54
N ALA A 97 -22.29 -21.19 18.88
CA ALA A 97 -21.07 -20.69 19.53
C ALA A 97 -21.23 -19.24 20.06
N LEU A 98 -21.93 -18.37 19.32
CA LEU A 98 -22.28 -17.02 19.79
C LEU A 98 -23.26 -17.05 20.98
N THR A 99 -24.17 -18.02 21.02
CA THR A 99 -25.11 -18.17 22.13
C THR A 99 -24.37 -18.61 23.40
N GLU A 100 -23.46 -19.59 23.30
CA GLU A 100 -22.64 -20.06 24.43
C GLU A 100 -21.61 -19.02 24.92
N MET A 101 -21.22 -18.08 24.05
CA MET A 101 -20.36 -16.93 24.39
C MET A 101 -21.06 -15.89 25.28
N THR A 102 -22.40 -15.85 25.28
CA THR A 102 -23.20 -14.77 25.87
C THR A 102 -23.01 -14.69 27.39
N GLY A 103 -22.61 -13.51 27.89
CA GLY A 103 -22.28 -13.26 29.29
C GLY A 103 -20.89 -13.75 29.74
N LYS A 104 -20.09 -14.30 28.83
CA LYS A 104 -18.73 -14.83 29.07
C LYS A 104 -17.66 -14.08 28.26
N GLU A 105 -18.04 -13.04 27.53
CA GLU A 105 -17.23 -12.35 26.51
C GLU A 105 -15.93 -11.79 27.08
N LYS A 106 -16.01 -11.11 28.23
CA LYS A 106 -14.85 -10.51 28.91
C LYS A 106 -13.87 -11.59 29.40
N GLN A 107 -14.37 -12.71 29.94
CA GLN A 107 -13.55 -13.84 30.37
C GLN A 107 -12.86 -14.53 29.19
N LEU A 108 -13.60 -14.78 28.10
CA LEU A 108 -13.09 -15.40 26.87
C LEU A 108 -12.03 -14.51 26.21
N ALA A 109 -12.17 -13.19 26.29
CA ALA A 109 -11.15 -12.25 25.82
C ALA A 109 -9.88 -12.24 26.70
N THR A 110 -10.00 -12.49 28.01
CA THR A 110 -8.84 -12.59 28.91
C THR A 110 -8.22 -13.98 29.02
N ASP A 111 -8.82 -15.03 28.43
CA ASP A 111 -8.28 -16.39 28.51
C ASP A 111 -7.16 -16.65 27.46
N PRO A 112 -6.04 -17.31 27.83
CA PRO A 112 -4.93 -17.62 26.93
C PRO A 112 -5.31 -18.48 25.72
N ASP A 113 -6.25 -19.41 25.87
CA ASP A 113 -6.68 -20.28 24.77
C ASP A 113 -7.80 -19.60 23.97
N CYS A 114 -8.81 -19.06 24.66
CA CYS A 114 -10.06 -18.62 24.03
C CYS A 114 -9.94 -17.26 23.32
N SER A 115 -9.00 -16.39 23.71
CA SER A 115 -8.79 -15.09 23.08
C SER A 115 -8.48 -15.20 21.58
N VAL A 116 -7.61 -16.13 21.19
CA VAL A 116 -7.26 -16.43 19.79
C VAL A 116 -8.47 -16.97 19.00
N ILE A 117 -9.36 -17.68 19.69
CA ILE A 117 -10.58 -18.25 19.12
C ILE A 117 -11.60 -17.13 18.87
N LEU A 118 -11.75 -16.19 19.81
CA LEU A 118 -12.53 -14.96 19.60
C LEU A 118 -11.97 -14.11 18.44
N GLU A 119 -10.65 -13.96 18.32
CA GLU A 119 -10.06 -13.28 17.15
C GLU A 119 -10.48 -13.94 15.83
N ARG A 120 -10.47 -15.27 15.74
CA ARG A 120 -10.93 -16.00 14.54
C ARG A 120 -12.44 -15.84 14.32
N MET A 121 -13.23 -15.91 15.39
CA MET A 121 -14.69 -15.73 15.33
C MET A 121 -15.05 -14.31 14.87
N LEU A 122 -14.36 -13.26 15.33
CA LEU A 122 -14.62 -11.87 14.94
C LEU A 122 -14.58 -11.63 13.42
N HIS A 123 -13.69 -12.33 12.70
CA HIS A 123 -13.67 -12.28 11.23
C HIS A 123 -14.93 -12.86 10.57
N SER A 124 -15.59 -13.82 11.21
CA SER A 124 -16.80 -14.52 10.72
C SER A 124 -18.10 -14.03 11.36
N MET A 125 -18.04 -13.23 12.44
CA MET A 125 -19.21 -12.54 12.99
C MET A 125 -19.82 -11.58 11.96
N ASP A 126 -21.14 -11.52 11.92
CA ASP A 126 -21.91 -10.57 11.14
C ASP A 126 -21.98 -9.18 11.81
N ASP A 127 -22.68 -8.23 11.20
CA ASP A 127 -22.80 -6.87 11.72
C ASP A 127 -23.64 -6.78 13.00
N PHE A 128 -24.57 -7.72 13.26
CA PHE A 128 -25.32 -7.78 14.50
C PHE A 128 -24.45 -8.36 15.64
N ALA A 129 -23.82 -9.52 15.44
CA ALA A 129 -22.96 -10.14 16.44
C ALA A 129 -21.77 -9.26 16.84
N ARG A 130 -21.15 -8.55 15.88
CA ARG A 130 -20.08 -7.56 16.17
C ARG A 130 -20.56 -6.45 17.09
N ARG A 131 -21.78 -5.94 16.89
CA ARG A 131 -22.38 -4.89 17.75
C ARG A 131 -22.66 -5.42 19.15
N VAL A 132 -23.31 -6.58 19.28
CA VAL A 132 -23.58 -7.21 20.59
C VAL A 132 -22.27 -7.48 21.36
N PHE A 133 -21.25 -8.03 20.69
CA PHE A 133 -19.95 -8.29 21.30
C PHE A 133 -19.25 -6.99 21.74
N THR A 134 -19.28 -5.94 20.92
CA THR A 134 -18.68 -4.63 21.27
C THR A 134 -19.40 -3.99 22.46
N ASP A 135 -20.73 -4.02 22.46
CA ASP A 135 -21.56 -3.52 23.56
C ASP A 135 -21.24 -4.26 24.87
N SER A 136 -21.08 -5.60 24.82
CA SER A 136 -20.73 -6.43 25.98
C SER A 136 -19.40 -6.04 26.64
N LEU A 137 -18.43 -5.52 25.88
CA LEU A 137 -17.09 -5.17 26.39
C LEU A 137 -17.03 -3.78 27.06
N THR A 138 -18.07 -2.95 26.86
CA THR A 138 -18.17 -1.58 27.39
C THR A 138 -17.97 -1.51 28.91
N GLY A 139 -17.37 -0.40 29.38
CA GLY A 139 -17.03 -0.18 30.78
C GLY A 139 -15.89 -1.06 31.28
N SER A 140 -15.06 -1.58 30.38
CA SER A 140 -13.91 -2.45 30.71
C SER A 140 -12.76 -2.37 29.69
N TYR A 141 -12.84 -1.49 28.69
CA TYR A 141 -11.83 -1.34 27.66
C TYR A 141 -10.48 -0.88 28.21
N GLU A 142 -10.42 -0.10 29.30
CA GLU A 142 -9.14 0.25 29.93
C GLU A 142 -8.36 -1.01 30.38
N ILE A 143 -9.05 -1.95 31.01
CA ILE A 143 -8.47 -3.22 31.49
C ILE A 143 -8.11 -4.10 30.28
N LEU A 144 -9.07 -4.29 29.36
CA LEU A 144 -8.88 -5.13 28.18
C LEU A 144 -7.74 -4.63 27.28
N ALA A 145 -7.55 -3.31 27.16
CA ALA A 145 -6.51 -2.70 26.34
C ALA A 145 -5.08 -2.92 26.87
N ARG A 146 -4.90 -3.03 28.20
CA ARG A 146 -3.60 -3.36 28.82
C ARG A 146 -3.37 -4.86 28.97
N HIS A 147 -4.41 -5.69 28.82
CA HIS A 147 -4.30 -7.11 29.07
C HIS A 147 -3.60 -7.87 27.93
N ARG A 148 -2.69 -8.79 28.28
CA ARG A 148 -1.80 -9.54 27.38
C ARG A 148 -2.48 -10.35 26.28
N PHE A 149 -3.75 -10.71 26.47
CA PHE A 149 -4.56 -11.47 25.50
C PHE A 149 -5.73 -10.67 24.94
N ALA A 150 -6.44 -9.92 25.80
CA ALA A 150 -7.64 -9.19 25.39
C ALA A 150 -7.31 -7.99 24.49
N SER A 151 -6.10 -7.44 24.57
CA SER A 151 -5.64 -6.40 23.65
C SER A 151 -5.60 -6.88 22.19
N HIS A 152 -5.30 -8.16 21.93
CA HIS A 152 -5.38 -8.72 20.58
C HIS A 152 -6.84 -8.89 20.11
N VAL A 153 -7.74 -9.32 21.00
CA VAL A 153 -9.19 -9.37 20.72
C VAL A 153 -9.75 -7.97 20.41
N CYS A 154 -9.42 -6.96 21.23
CA CYS A 154 -9.81 -5.57 21.00
C CYS A 154 -9.19 -4.98 19.72
N GLN A 155 -7.92 -5.29 19.41
CA GLN A 155 -7.30 -4.88 18.14
C GLN A 155 -8.05 -5.50 16.95
N THR A 156 -8.26 -6.81 16.96
CA THR A 156 -8.93 -7.54 15.86
C THR A 156 -10.38 -7.09 15.70
N LEU A 157 -11.09 -6.80 16.81
CA LEU A 157 -12.42 -6.18 16.78
C LEU A 157 -12.41 -4.82 16.04
N LEU A 158 -11.46 -3.94 16.35
CA LEU A 158 -11.33 -2.63 15.71
C LEU A 158 -10.93 -2.75 14.23
N GLU A 159 -10.12 -3.76 13.86
CA GLU A 159 -9.78 -4.04 12.46
C GLU A 159 -11.01 -4.52 11.65
N VAL A 160 -11.86 -5.40 12.19
CA VAL A 160 -13.06 -5.88 11.47
C VAL A 160 -14.23 -4.88 11.50
N ALA A 161 -14.35 -4.07 12.56
CA ALA A 161 -15.38 -3.03 12.68
C ALA A 161 -15.30 -2.00 11.53
N GLY A 162 -14.13 -1.82 10.92
CA GLY A 162 -13.93 -0.93 9.78
C GLY A 162 -14.79 -1.26 8.54
N GLU A 163 -15.22 -2.51 8.38
CA GLU A 163 -16.22 -2.86 7.35
C GLU A 163 -17.64 -2.51 7.78
N THR A 164 -18.01 -2.86 9.01
CA THR A 164 -19.35 -2.64 9.57
C THR A 164 -19.67 -1.14 9.59
N VAL A 165 -18.74 -0.28 10.04
CA VAL A 165 -18.84 1.19 9.93
C VAL A 165 -19.07 1.64 8.48
N SER A 166 -18.42 1.00 7.50
CA SER A 166 -18.57 1.33 6.07
C SER A 166 -19.95 0.96 5.52
N ARG A 167 -20.57 -0.10 6.07
CA ARG A 167 -21.95 -0.51 5.76
C ARG A 167 -22.97 0.41 6.43
N GLU A 168 -22.81 0.68 7.73
CA GLU A 168 -23.66 1.64 8.47
C GLU A 168 -23.64 3.05 7.86
N THR A 169 -22.45 3.55 7.49
CA THR A 169 -22.31 4.88 6.83
C THR A 169 -23.05 4.96 5.49
N LYS A 170 -23.34 3.81 4.85
CA LYS A 170 -24.10 3.70 3.60
C LYS A 170 -25.60 3.42 3.84
N GLY A 171 -26.06 3.46 5.10
CA GLY A 171 -27.44 3.15 5.49
C GLY A 171 -27.77 1.66 5.50
N ILE A 172 -26.76 0.78 5.40
CA ILE A 172 -26.94 -0.67 5.44
C ILE A 172 -26.80 -1.12 6.90
N LEU A 173 -27.93 -1.53 7.49
CA LEU A 173 -28.03 -2.05 8.85
C LEU A 173 -28.52 -3.50 8.82
N PRO A 174 -28.05 -4.39 9.72
CA PRO A 174 -28.55 -5.75 9.80
C PRO A 174 -29.99 -5.79 10.33
N GLU A 175 -30.78 -6.78 9.87
CA GLU A 175 -32.10 -7.05 10.42
C GLU A 175 -31.98 -7.56 11.87
N ILE A 176 -32.83 -7.05 12.77
CA ILE A 176 -32.82 -7.43 14.19
C ILE A 176 -33.58 -8.76 14.34
N PRO A 177 -32.95 -9.84 14.89
CA PRO A 177 -33.60 -11.14 15.03
C PRO A 177 -34.90 -11.07 15.84
N GLN A 178 -36.00 -11.59 15.27
CA GLN A 178 -37.31 -11.54 15.93
C GLN A 178 -37.32 -12.39 17.21
N GLY A 179 -37.59 -11.73 18.33
CA GLY A 179 -37.53 -12.32 19.68
C GLY A 179 -36.56 -11.59 20.63
N SER A 180 -35.57 -10.87 20.09
CA SER A 180 -34.60 -10.07 20.88
C SER A 180 -35.19 -8.80 21.53
N SER A 181 -36.45 -8.46 21.22
CA SER A 181 -37.14 -7.22 21.60
C SER A 181 -37.53 -7.10 23.09
N LYS A 182 -36.77 -7.70 24.01
CA LYS A 182 -36.97 -7.61 25.47
C LYS A 182 -35.91 -6.77 26.19
N THR A 183 -34.78 -6.47 25.54
CA THR A 183 -33.60 -5.86 26.19
C THR A 183 -33.00 -4.75 25.33
N GLY A 184 -33.35 -3.50 25.68
CA GLY A 184 -32.62 -2.30 25.26
C GLY A 184 -32.75 -1.87 23.79
N HIS A 185 -32.05 -0.78 23.47
CA HIS A 185 -31.72 -0.36 22.12
C HIS A 185 -30.22 -0.59 21.94
N LEU A 186 -29.84 -1.59 21.15
CA LEU A 186 -28.43 -1.85 20.81
C LEU A 186 -27.91 -0.72 19.92
N PRO A 187 -26.88 0.05 20.31
CA PRO A 187 -26.33 1.12 19.48
C PRO A 187 -25.69 0.61 18.20
N THR A 188 -25.37 1.50 17.26
CA THR A 188 -24.59 1.18 16.05
C THR A 188 -23.12 0.89 16.40
N ILE A 189 -22.36 0.15 15.56
CA ILE A 189 -20.91 0.00 15.79
C ILE A 189 -20.22 1.36 15.72
N THR A 190 -20.76 2.28 14.92
CA THR A 190 -20.34 3.68 14.84
C THR A 190 -20.43 4.38 16.20
N GLU A 191 -21.51 4.20 16.95
CA GLU A 191 -21.69 4.76 18.30
C GLU A 191 -20.80 4.04 19.31
N LEU A 192 -20.80 2.71 19.34
CA LEU A 192 -19.98 1.91 20.27
C LEU A 192 -18.47 2.20 20.14
N VAL A 193 -17.97 2.41 18.92
CA VAL A 193 -16.57 2.84 18.68
C VAL A 193 -16.32 4.27 19.18
N LEU A 194 -17.29 5.18 19.07
CA LEU A 194 -17.16 6.53 19.63
C LEU A 194 -17.18 6.49 21.16
N ASP A 195 -17.99 5.64 21.77
CA ASP A 195 -18.10 5.52 23.23
C ASP A 195 -16.86 4.85 23.84
N LEU A 196 -16.36 3.78 23.22
CA LEU A 196 -15.03 3.19 23.51
C LEU A 196 -13.93 4.27 23.47
N CYS A 197 -13.94 5.14 22.45
CA CYS A 197 -12.99 6.25 22.38
C CYS A 197 -13.16 7.30 23.48
N ASP A 198 -14.36 7.48 24.07
CA ASP A 198 -14.56 8.36 25.22
C ASP A 198 -14.23 7.69 26.56
N GLU A 199 -14.41 6.36 26.68
CA GLU A 199 -13.98 5.56 27.84
C GLU A 199 -12.45 5.57 27.99
N LEU A 200 -11.71 5.30 26.91
CA LEU A 200 -10.24 5.28 26.94
C LEU A 200 -9.59 6.68 26.98
N LEU A 201 -10.34 7.73 26.64
CA LEU A 201 -9.80 9.08 26.42
C LEU A 201 -8.97 9.65 27.59
N PRO A 202 -9.36 9.47 28.87
CA PRO A 202 -8.57 9.94 30.02
C PRO A 202 -7.22 9.21 30.19
N VAL A 203 -7.08 7.99 29.63
CA VAL A 203 -5.93 7.09 29.85
C VAL A 203 -5.10 6.83 28.58
N LEU A 204 -5.44 7.50 27.48
CA LEU A 204 -4.71 7.41 26.20
C LEU A 204 -3.20 7.72 26.32
N PRO A 205 -2.75 8.78 27.03
CA PRO A 205 -1.32 9.05 27.24
C PRO A 205 -0.57 7.85 27.84
N GLN A 206 -1.14 7.21 28.85
CA GLN A 206 -0.56 6.07 29.55
C GLN A 206 -0.56 4.81 28.66
N LEU A 207 -1.65 4.58 27.91
CA LEU A 207 -1.75 3.44 26.98
C LEU A 207 -0.71 3.52 25.85
N LEU A 208 -0.29 4.72 25.42
CA LEU A 208 0.75 4.87 24.40
C LEU A 208 2.13 4.34 24.85
N HIS A 209 2.41 4.33 26.15
CA HIS A 209 3.63 3.75 26.72
C HIS A 209 3.52 2.23 26.98
N ASP A 210 2.30 1.68 26.98
CA ASP A 210 2.03 0.28 27.29
C ASP A 210 2.27 -0.64 26.07
N SER A 211 2.86 -1.81 26.31
CA SER A 211 3.22 -2.78 25.27
C SER A 211 2.02 -3.40 24.55
N PHE A 212 0.83 -3.34 25.14
CA PHE A 212 -0.44 -3.82 24.59
C PHE A 212 -1.34 -2.64 24.20
N GLY A 213 -1.46 -1.65 25.10
CA GLY A 213 -2.27 -0.45 24.90
C GLY A 213 -1.86 0.38 23.68
N SER A 214 -0.57 0.43 23.35
CA SER A 214 -0.06 1.16 22.17
C SER A 214 -0.59 0.58 20.85
N HIS A 215 -0.88 -0.73 20.80
CA HIS A 215 -1.55 -1.36 19.66
C HIS A 215 -3.02 -0.95 19.56
N ILE A 216 -3.73 -0.80 20.68
CA ILE A 216 -5.11 -0.30 20.73
C ILE A 216 -5.20 1.16 20.27
N VAL A 217 -4.31 2.03 20.79
CA VAL A 217 -4.22 3.45 20.37
C VAL A 217 -4.07 3.55 18.85
N ARG A 218 -3.15 2.76 18.26
CA ARG A 218 -2.98 2.69 16.81
C ARG A 218 -4.23 2.18 16.08
N ALA A 219 -4.84 1.09 16.55
CA ALA A 219 -6.02 0.48 15.92
C ALA A 219 -7.22 1.45 15.88
N LEU A 220 -7.48 2.15 16.98
CA LEU A 220 -8.50 3.20 17.06
C LEU A 220 -8.23 4.32 16.07
N VAL A 221 -7.02 4.87 16.05
CA VAL A 221 -6.68 5.99 15.17
C VAL A 221 -6.76 5.59 13.69
N LEU A 222 -6.38 4.35 13.34
CA LEU A 222 -6.51 3.81 11.97
C LEU A 222 -7.97 3.50 11.59
N LEU A 223 -8.82 3.08 12.53
CA LEU A 223 -10.26 2.92 12.28
C LEU A 223 -10.94 4.27 12.03
N LEU A 224 -10.62 5.27 12.85
CA LEU A 224 -11.10 6.66 12.75
C LEU A 224 -10.56 7.39 11.51
N SER A 225 -9.36 7.02 11.05
CA SER A 225 -8.72 7.56 9.84
C SER A 225 -8.05 6.44 9.02
N PRO A 226 -8.78 5.79 8.09
CA PRO A 226 -8.22 4.71 7.27
C PRO A 226 -7.26 5.17 6.16
N THR A 227 -7.13 6.49 5.94
CA THR A 227 -6.31 7.11 4.89
C THR A 227 -4.86 7.41 5.31
N LEU A 228 -4.42 6.89 6.45
CA LEU A 228 -3.05 7.11 6.97
C LEU A 228 -2.11 6.07 6.36
N ASN A 229 -0.83 6.41 6.17
CA ASN A 229 0.13 5.52 5.53
C ASN A 229 0.56 4.42 6.49
N THR A 230 -0.14 3.28 6.48
CA THR A 230 0.17 2.18 7.40
C THR A 230 1.55 1.56 7.13
N HIS A 231 2.60 2.15 7.69
CA HIS A 231 3.92 1.57 7.88
C HIS A 231 3.80 0.43 8.91
N SER A 232 3.22 -0.69 8.46
CA SER A 232 2.91 -1.86 9.28
C SER A 232 4.18 -2.65 9.60
N GLN A 233 4.96 -2.11 10.54
CA GLN A 233 6.14 -2.74 11.14
C GLN A 233 5.76 -3.89 12.08
N THR A 234 4.93 -4.81 11.59
CA THR A 234 4.65 -6.10 12.22
C THR A 234 5.94 -6.91 12.26
N SER A 235 6.42 -7.20 13.48
CA SER A 235 7.72 -7.83 13.71
C SER A 235 7.82 -9.20 13.03
N LYS A 236 9.03 -9.62 12.66
CA LYS A 236 9.27 -10.97 12.08
C LYS A 236 8.75 -12.10 13.00
N ARG A 237 8.80 -11.89 14.32
CA ARG A 237 8.23 -12.80 15.33
C ARG A 237 6.69 -12.83 15.27
N SER A 238 6.03 -11.68 15.17
CA SER A 238 4.58 -11.58 15.00
C SER A 238 4.10 -12.25 13.70
N LYS A 239 4.81 -12.02 12.57
CA LYS A 239 4.51 -12.69 11.30
C LYS A 239 4.68 -14.21 11.38
N SER A 240 5.73 -14.68 12.05
CA SER A 240 5.94 -16.12 12.29
C SER A 240 4.92 -16.73 13.24
N TRP A 241 4.41 -15.96 14.21
CA TRP A 241 3.36 -16.39 15.13
C TRP A 241 2.00 -16.50 14.44
N LYS A 242 1.54 -15.45 13.74
CA LYS A 242 0.28 -15.53 12.96
C LYS A 242 0.35 -16.65 11.92
N GLY A 243 1.50 -16.86 11.26
CA GLY A 243 1.72 -18.00 10.37
C GLY A 243 1.66 -19.40 11.00
N LYS A 244 1.70 -19.52 12.34
CA LYS A 244 1.43 -20.79 13.07
C LYS A 244 -0.03 -20.94 13.50
N GLN A 245 -0.79 -19.85 13.56
CA GLN A 245 -2.20 -19.86 13.97
C GLN A 245 -3.17 -20.14 12.81
N GLY A 246 -2.66 -20.29 11.57
CA GLY A 246 -3.47 -20.48 10.37
C GLY A 246 -3.98 -19.14 9.80
N GLU A 247 -4.80 -19.19 8.76
CA GLU A 247 -5.35 -17.98 8.15
C GLU A 247 -6.50 -17.40 9.01
N MET A 248 -6.42 -16.11 9.31
CA MET A 248 -7.50 -15.37 9.96
C MET A 248 -8.40 -14.75 8.90
N ARG A 249 -9.28 -15.58 8.31
CA ARG A 249 -10.22 -15.21 7.24
C ARG A 249 -11.67 -15.45 7.66
N SER A 250 -12.60 -14.69 7.08
CA SER A 250 -14.04 -14.92 7.23
C SER A 250 -14.43 -16.25 6.61
N LEU A 251 -15.30 -17.02 7.28
CA LEU A 251 -15.96 -18.19 6.69
C LEU A 251 -16.97 -17.82 5.59
N PHE A 252 -17.59 -16.64 5.70
CA PHE A 252 -18.80 -16.28 4.95
C PHE A 252 -18.57 -15.17 3.91
N SER A 253 -17.33 -14.70 3.73
CA SER A 253 -17.02 -13.65 2.76
C SER A 253 -15.63 -13.80 2.13
N SER A 254 -15.58 -13.67 0.80
CA SER A 254 -14.33 -13.61 0.05
C SER A 254 -13.59 -12.30 0.28
N GLU A 255 -12.26 -12.34 0.22
CA GLU A 255 -11.41 -11.14 0.35
C GLU A 255 -11.76 -10.10 -0.72
N LYS A 256 -12.33 -8.98 -0.27
CA LYS A 256 -12.49 -7.78 -1.10
C LYS A 256 -11.24 -6.92 -0.98
N SER A 257 -10.93 -6.22 -2.07
CA SER A 257 -9.94 -5.14 -2.10
C SER A 257 -10.25 -4.10 -1.01
N ARG A 258 -9.20 -3.51 -0.41
CA ARG A 258 -9.31 -2.36 0.50
C ARG A 258 -9.60 -1.06 -0.27
N GLU A 259 -10.66 -1.08 -1.06
CA GLU A 259 -11.24 0.11 -1.72
C GLU A 259 -11.99 0.98 -0.69
N ASP A 260 -12.21 2.25 -1.04
CA ASP A 260 -12.57 3.32 -0.10
C ASP A 260 -13.72 2.96 0.86
N MET A 261 -13.34 2.59 2.09
CA MET A 261 -14.28 2.31 3.15
C MET A 261 -14.86 3.62 3.68
N ALA A 262 -16.18 3.75 3.59
CA ALA A 262 -16.88 4.95 4.07
C ALA A 262 -16.70 5.12 5.58
N ARG A 263 -16.67 6.37 6.04
CA ARG A 263 -16.54 6.74 7.45
C ARG A 263 -17.48 7.91 7.77
N PRO A 264 -18.12 7.93 8.95
CA PRO A 264 -19.02 9.00 9.33
C PRO A 264 -18.22 10.25 9.75
N PRO A 265 -18.72 11.48 9.51
CA PRO A 265 -18.01 12.71 9.88
C PRO A 265 -17.71 12.87 11.38
N SER A 266 -18.38 12.12 12.26
CA SER A 266 -18.08 12.01 13.69
C SER A 266 -16.67 11.47 13.96
N PHE A 267 -16.15 10.57 13.13
CA PHE A 267 -14.84 9.95 13.33
C PHE A 267 -13.70 10.98 13.22
N ASN A 268 -13.76 11.90 12.25
CA ASN A 268 -12.81 13.02 12.15
C ASN A 268 -12.87 13.92 13.40
N LYS A 269 -14.05 14.16 13.98
CA LYS A 269 -14.19 14.93 15.23
C LYS A 269 -13.56 14.20 16.42
N LYS A 270 -13.76 12.89 16.54
CA LYS A 270 -13.15 12.06 17.60
C LYS A 270 -11.63 11.95 17.44
N ALA A 271 -11.11 11.81 16.21
CA ALA A 271 -9.67 11.81 15.93
C ALA A 271 -9.00 13.12 16.37
N LYS A 272 -9.59 14.29 16.09
CA LYS A 272 -9.09 15.58 16.62
C LYS A 272 -9.18 15.67 18.16
N LYS A 273 -10.18 15.04 18.81
CA LYS A 273 -10.29 14.97 20.29
C LYS A 273 -9.17 14.09 20.89
N ILE A 274 -8.85 12.97 20.26
CA ILE A 274 -7.75 12.06 20.64
C ILE A 274 -6.39 12.77 20.57
N VAL A 275 -6.06 13.43 19.45
CA VAL A 275 -4.78 14.16 19.32
C VAL A 275 -4.65 15.27 20.37
N ARG A 276 -5.76 15.95 20.73
CA ARG A 276 -5.76 16.94 21.83
C ARG A 276 -5.47 16.31 23.18
N ALA A 277 -6.08 15.19 23.53
CA ALA A 277 -5.77 14.50 24.79
C ALA A 277 -4.29 14.11 24.94
N PHE A 278 -3.61 13.75 23.84
CA PHE A 278 -2.16 13.55 23.84
C PHE A 278 -1.35 14.85 23.98
N ARG A 279 -1.81 15.97 23.42
CA ARG A 279 -1.18 17.29 23.65
C ARG A 279 -1.38 17.79 25.09
N ASP A 280 -2.58 17.63 25.63
CA ASP A 280 -2.98 18.20 26.91
C ASP A 280 -2.51 17.34 28.08
N GLY A 281 -2.45 16.01 27.89
CA GLY A 281 -2.08 15.00 28.90
C GLY A 281 -0.62 14.52 28.87
N MET A 282 0.26 15.16 28.09
CA MET A 282 1.70 14.87 28.07
C MET A 282 2.53 16.15 28.08
N SER A 283 3.72 16.10 28.67
CA SER A 283 4.74 17.15 28.54
C SER A 283 5.60 16.98 27.29
N ASP A 284 6.30 18.06 26.92
CA ASP A 284 7.39 18.07 25.95
C ASP A 284 8.36 16.88 26.07
N ASN A 285 8.76 16.54 27.30
CA ASN A 285 9.76 15.51 27.56
C ASN A 285 9.20 14.11 27.39
N GLU A 286 7.92 13.88 27.72
CA GLU A 286 7.24 12.60 27.51
C GLU A 286 7.00 12.34 26.02
N VAL A 287 6.64 13.37 25.24
CA VAL A 287 6.51 13.26 23.78
C VAL A 287 7.87 12.96 23.13
N ARG A 288 8.97 13.56 23.60
CA ARG A 288 10.34 13.24 23.14
C ARG A 288 10.78 11.83 23.56
N ALA A 289 10.43 11.39 24.77
CA ALA A 289 10.67 10.02 25.22
C ALA A 289 9.88 8.99 24.38
N CYS A 290 8.67 9.33 23.95
CA CYS A 290 7.89 8.50 23.04
C CYS A 290 8.57 8.32 21.69
N ALA A 291 9.12 9.38 21.09
CA ALA A 291 9.82 9.31 19.80
C ALA A 291 11.01 8.33 19.80
N GLY A 292 11.74 8.22 20.92
CA GLY A 292 12.83 7.24 21.09
C GLY A 292 12.39 5.85 21.57
N SER A 293 11.11 5.61 21.84
CA SER A 293 10.60 4.37 22.41
C SER A 293 10.11 3.39 21.35
N LYS A 294 10.55 2.12 21.42
CA LYS A 294 10.12 1.04 20.53
C LYS A 294 8.65 0.66 20.65
N VAL A 295 7.98 1.09 21.74
CA VAL A 295 6.56 0.85 22.00
C VAL A 295 5.74 2.07 21.57
N ALA A 296 6.13 3.27 22.03
CA ALA A 296 5.34 4.48 21.85
C ALA A 296 5.57 5.19 20.50
N CYS A 297 6.78 5.15 19.93
CA CYS A 297 7.10 5.84 18.68
C CYS A 297 6.16 5.46 17.53
N PRO A 298 5.83 4.16 17.29
CA PRO A 298 4.90 3.77 16.24
C PRO A 298 3.42 4.12 16.51
N GLY A 299 3.08 4.63 17.70
CA GLY A 299 1.77 5.23 17.99
C GLY A 299 1.79 6.75 17.81
N LEU A 300 2.85 7.41 18.27
CA LEU A 300 3.12 8.83 18.08
C LEU A 300 3.20 9.21 16.59
N ASP A 301 3.80 8.34 15.77
CA ASP A 301 3.87 8.43 14.30
C ASP A 301 2.47 8.57 13.66
N VAL A 302 1.57 7.64 13.99
CA VAL A 302 0.18 7.61 13.50
C VAL A 302 -0.63 8.81 14.03
N LEU A 303 -0.37 9.26 15.27
CA LEU A 303 -0.97 10.47 15.84
C LEU A 303 -0.51 11.74 15.10
N ILE A 304 0.75 11.81 14.67
CA ILE A 304 1.30 12.93 13.89
C ILE A 304 0.79 12.92 12.44
N GLU A 305 0.53 11.76 11.83
CA GLU A 305 -0.19 11.71 10.55
C GLU A 305 -1.62 12.28 10.67
N VAL A 306 -2.36 11.98 11.76
CA VAL A 306 -3.68 12.60 12.01
C VAL A 306 -3.56 14.09 12.28
N GLU A 307 -2.57 14.51 13.06
CA GLU A 307 -2.31 15.91 13.36
C GLU A 307 -2.06 16.73 12.07
N ALA A 308 -1.30 16.18 11.12
CA ALA A 308 -1.10 16.77 9.80
C ALA A 308 -2.36 16.73 8.93
N LYS A 309 -3.04 15.57 8.80
CA LYS A 309 -4.30 15.39 8.05
C LYS A 309 -5.43 16.33 8.51
N HIS A 310 -5.31 16.91 9.70
CA HIS A 310 -6.31 17.77 10.31
C HIS A 310 -5.86 19.22 10.47
N ASP A 311 -4.79 19.63 9.78
CA ASP A 311 -4.21 20.98 9.74
C ASP A 311 -3.77 21.51 11.12
N MET A 312 -3.43 20.58 12.03
CA MET A 312 -3.03 20.87 13.41
C MET A 312 -1.50 20.78 13.60
N SER A 313 -0.74 20.21 12.65
CA SER A 313 0.72 20.07 12.77
C SER A 313 1.45 21.42 12.83
N ASN A 314 0.87 22.44 12.21
CA ASN A 314 1.36 23.83 12.19
C ASN A 314 0.96 24.66 13.44
N ASP A 315 0.51 24.02 14.53
CA ASP A 315 0.30 24.68 15.82
C ASP A 315 1.62 24.71 16.63
N SER A 316 1.88 25.79 17.37
CA SER A 316 2.93 25.75 18.40
C SER A 316 2.48 24.88 19.58
N GLY A 317 3.36 24.00 20.06
CA GLY A 317 3.02 22.98 21.06
C GLY A 317 2.27 21.77 20.48
N SER A 318 2.22 21.60 19.15
CA SER A 318 1.77 20.37 18.48
C SER A 318 2.67 19.18 18.85
N LEU A 319 2.22 17.94 18.61
CA LEU A 319 3.05 16.75 18.81
C LEU A 319 4.29 16.81 17.91
N MET A 320 4.12 17.25 16.65
CA MET A 320 5.24 17.54 15.75
C MET A 320 6.19 18.61 16.32
N ASP A 321 5.68 19.73 16.85
CA ASP A 321 6.50 20.81 17.42
C ASP A 321 7.33 20.32 18.62
N ARG A 322 6.74 19.48 19.48
CA ARG A 322 7.43 18.92 20.67
C ARG A 322 8.53 17.94 20.29
N VAL A 323 8.29 17.07 19.30
CA VAL A 323 9.31 16.17 18.73
C VAL A 323 10.40 16.99 18.04
N LEU A 324 10.06 18.09 17.37
CA LEU A 324 11.01 18.99 16.72
C LEU A 324 11.56 20.09 17.64
N VAL A 325 11.44 19.95 18.96
CA VAL A 325 12.04 20.87 19.96
C VAL A 325 11.68 22.35 19.71
N GLY A 326 10.43 22.62 19.32
CA GLY A 326 9.89 23.97 19.14
C GLY A 326 10.09 24.60 17.76
N MET A 327 10.52 23.85 16.73
CA MET A 327 10.74 24.41 15.38
C MET A 327 9.49 24.99 14.71
N VAL A 328 8.32 24.36 14.87
CA VAL A 328 7.06 24.90 14.32
C VAL A 328 6.79 26.23 15.01
N GLY A 329 6.84 26.24 16.35
CA GLY A 329 6.71 27.43 17.16
C GLY A 329 7.72 28.54 16.87
N GLN A 330 8.90 28.22 16.33
CA GLN A 330 9.90 29.19 15.85
C GLN A 330 9.52 29.78 14.49
N THR A 331 9.16 28.93 13.51
CA THR A 331 8.73 29.37 12.15
C THR A 331 7.44 30.20 12.15
N LEU A 332 6.57 30.03 13.16
CA LEU A 332 5.39 30.88 13.37
C LEU A 332 5.72 32.26 13.95
N LYS A 333 6.86 32.41 14.63
CA LYS A 333 7.27 33.65 15.32
C LYS A 333 8.25 34.51 14.51
N SER A 334 8.94 33.92 13.54
CA SER A 334 9.82 34.62 12.59
C SER A 334 9.72 33.98 11.21
N SER A 335 9.55 34.81 10.18
CA SER A 335 9.55 34.36 8.77
C SER A 335 10.89 33.77 8.32
N THR A 336 11.97 34.06 9.05
CA THR A 336 13.32 33.50 8.84
C THR A 336 13.97 33.24 10.20
N PRO A 337 13.69 32.08 10.85
CA PRO A 337 14.30 31.74 12.13
C PRO A 337 15.67 31.08 11.89
N PRO A 338 16.80 31.68 12.31
CA PRO A 338 18.01 30.90 12.54
C PRO A 338 17.76 29.97 13.73
N LEU A 339 18.08 28.68 13.60
CA LEU A 339 18.08 27.80 14.76
C LEU A 339 19.20 28.24 15.70
N THR A 340 18.88 28.59 16.95
CA THR A 340 19.88 29.15 17.89
C THR A 340 20.94 28.15 18.32
N THR A 341 20.59 26.86 18.36
CA THR A 341 21.48 25.72 18.65
C THR A 341 20.94 24.45 17.98
N GLU A 342 21.82 23.64 17.40
CA GLU A 342 21.47 22.28 16.92
C GLU A 342 21.09 21.34 18.08
N SER A 343 20.29 20.32 17.80
CA SER A 343 19.79 19.37 18.80
C SER A 343 20.39 17.97 18.64
N ASP A 344 21.27 17.58 19.58
CA ASP A 344 21.83 16.23 19.70
C ASP A 344 20.77 15.12 19.74
N TYR A 345 19.61 15.43 20.33
CA TYR A 345 18.46 14.54 20.37
C TYR A 345 17.92 14.24 18.96
N ILE A 346 17.78 15.24 18.09
CA ILE A 346 17.33 15.02 16.70
C ILE A 346 18.43 14.29 15.88
N HIS A 347 19.71 14.59 16.11
CA HIS A 347 20.81 13.80 15.54
C HIS A 347 20.83 12.34 16.01
N THR A 348 20.29 12.06 17.20
CA THR A 348 20.11 10.69 17.72
C THR A 348 18.92 10.01 17.04
N LEU A 349 17.76 10.68 16.93
CA LEU A 349 16.58 10.16 16.22
C LEU A 349 16.91 9.80 14.76
N LEU A 350 17.72 10.60 14.07
CA LEU A 350 18.17 10.33 12.69
C LEU A 350 18.97 9.02 12.55
N ARG A 351 19.51 8.47 13.65
CA ARG A 351 20.37 7.27 13.64
C ARG A 351 19.73 6.05 14.30
N ASP A 352 18.65 6.21 15.07
CA ASP A 352 17.89 5.09 15.63
C ASP A 352 16.90 4.50 14.61
N THR A 353 16.80 3.17 14.62
CA THR A 353 16.01 2.37 13.66
C THR A 353 14.50 2.41 13.89
N THR A 354 14.04 2.98 15.00
CA THR A 354 12.62 3.24 15.28
C THR A 354 12.28 4.66 14.89
N SER A 355 13.06 5.59 15.45
CA SER A 355 12.90 7.04 15.37
C SER A 355 13.03 7.57 13.94
N SER A 356 13.81 6.91 13.09
CA SER A 356 13.94 7.28 11.68
C SER A 356 12.62 7.22 10.92
N HIS A 357 11.73 6.27 11.23
CA HIS A 357 10.43 6.19 10.56
C HIS A 357 9.50 7.35 10.94
N LEU A 358 9.48 7.73 12.23
CA LEU A 358 8.79 8.94 12.68
C LEU A 358 9.35 10.21 12.01
N LEU A 359 10.67 10.27 11.78
CA LEU A 359 11.27 11.37 11.03
C LEU A 359 10.94 11.32 9.52
N GLU A 360 10.82 10.15 8.90
CA GLU A 360 10.32 10.03 7.52
C GLU A 360 8.89 10.58 7.41
N THR A 361 8.01 10.28 8.37
CA THR A 361 6.65 10.83 8.47
C THR A 361 6.67 12.35 8.69
N ILE A 362 7.39 12.84 9.69
CA ILE A 362 7.49 14.28 9.97
C ILE A 362 8.01 15.05 8.76
N VAL A 363 9.08 14.58 8.13
CA VAL A 363 9.63 15.20 6.90
C VAL A 363 8.63 15.16 5.75
N THR A 364 7.84 14.10 5.62
CA THR A 364 6.74 14.04 4.63
C THR A 364 5.68 15.11 4.90
N GLN A 365 5.27 15.28 6.16
CA GLN A 365 4.07 16.03 6.55
C GLN A 365 4.31 17.45 7.09
N ALA A 366 5.57 17.85 7.30
CA ALA A 366 5.91 19.14 7.91
C ALA A 366 5.45 20.35 7.05
N PRO A 367 4.96 21.44 7.65
CA PRO A 367 4.75 22.71 6.96
C PRO A 367 6.03 23.17 6.24
N GLN A 368 5.91 23.83 5.08
CA GLN A 368 7.08 24.10 4.23
C GLN A 368 8.23 24.86 4.93
N PRO A 369 7.99 25.93 5.73
CA PRO A 369 9.06 26.60 6.49
C PRO A 369 9.77 25.67 7.51
N VAL A 370 9.05 24.70 8.07
CA VAL A 370 9.58 23.72 9.02
C VAL A 370 10.40 22.66 8.28
N PHE A 371 9.95 22.23 7.09
CA PHE A 371 10.74 21.37 6.21
C PHE A 371 12.06 22.04 5.78
N ASP A 372 12.03 23.31 5.37
CA ASP A 372 13.23 24.02 4.92
C ASP A 372 14.22 24.26 6.08
N LEU A 373 13.72 24.49 7.30
CA LEU A 373 14.54 24.55 8.51
C LEU A 373 15.18 23.19 8.85
N LEU A 374 14.39 22.10 8.82
CA LEU A 374 14.90 20.73 8.98
C LEU A 374 15.93 20.36 7.91
N TRP A 375 15.69 20.77 6.66
CA TRP A 375 16.56 20.54 5.52
C TRP A 375 17.94 21.14 5.77
N ASN A 376 17.98 22.46 6.03
CA ASN A 376 19.23 23.20 6.16
C ASN A 376 20.04 22.79 7.41
N THR A 377 19.38 22.52 8.55
CA THR A 377 20.11 22.20 9.80
C THR A 377 20.45 20.71 9.95
N TYR A 378 19.55 19.78 9.58
CA TYR A 378 19.72 18.37 9.99
C TYR A 378 19.95 17.38 8.84
N LEU A 379 19.48 17.70 7.64
CA LEU A 379 19.45 16.77 6.50
C LEU A 379 20.53 17.10 5.45
N CYS A 380 20.75 18.39 5.20
CA CYS A 380 21.79 18.92 4.31
C CYS A 380 22.64 20.04 4.94
N PRO A 381 23.15 19.90 6.18
CA PRO A 381 24.11 20.84 6.74
C PRO A 381 25.42 20.81 5.93
N GLU A 382 26.18 21.91 5.99
CA GLU A 382 27.42 22.08 5.22
C GLU A 382 28.37 20.88 5.37
N ASN A 383 28.75 20.29 4.22
CA ASN A 383 29.61 19.09 4.12
C ASN A 383 29.04 17.81 4.79
N GLY A 384 27.82 17.81 5.32
CA GLY A 384 27.22 16.70 6.07
C GLY A 384 26.46 15.66 5.24
N VAL A 385 26.04 16.00 4.01
CA VAL A 385 25.14 15.18 3.15
C VAL A 385 25.66 13.75 2.96
N GLU A 386 26.93 13.59 2.60
CA GLU A 386 27.54 12.27 2.33
C GLU A 386 27.43 11.32 3.55
N ARG A 387 27.66 11.85 4.75
CA ARG A 387 27.57 11.08 6.01
C ARG A 387 26.15 10.57 6.24
N LEU A 388 25.14 11.38 5.92
CA LEU A 388 23.74 11.00 6.12
C LEU A 388 23.24 10.05 5.03
N ALA A 389 23.59 10.32 3.77
CA ALA A 389 23.19 9.53 2.60
C ALA A 389 23.83 8.13 2.56
N THR A 390 25.07 7.99 3.05
CA THR A 390 25.77 6.70 3.08
C THR A 390 25.62 5.93 4.41
N HIS A 391 24.94 6.47 5.42
CA HIS A 391 24.72 5.82 6.71
C HIS A 391 23.54 4.83 6.70
N ALA A 392 23.57 3.82 7.57
CA ALA A 392 22.67 2.67 7.52
C ALA A 392 21.19 2.98 7.84
N VAL A 393 20.91 4.13 8.49
CA VAL A 393 19.56 4.50 8.98
C VAL A 393 19.10 5.84 8.40
N SER A 394 19.79 6.94 8.72
CA SER A 394 19.47 8.30 8.22
C SER A 394 19.31 8.45 6.70
N ASN A 395 19.83 7.51 5.90
CA ASN A 395 19.62 7.53 4.44
C ASN A 395 18.13 7.42 4.07
N TYR A 396 17.30 6.74 4.87
CA TYR A 396 15.86 6.64 4.64
C TYR A 396 15.17 8.00 4.85
N VAL A 397 15.46 8.67 5.98
CA VAL A 397 14.96 10.03 6.28
C VAL A 397 15.38 11.02 5.19
N LEU A 398 16.65 10.98 4.77
CA LEU A 398 17.15 11.86 3.71
C LEU A 398 16.51 11.52 2.35
N ALA A 399 16.37 10.25 1.98
CA ALA A 399 15.69 9.85 0.75
C ALA A 399 14.23 10.32 0.73
N ARG A 400 13.54 10.25 1.87
CA ARG A 400 12.18 10.77 2.02
C ARG A 400 12.12 12.30 1.92
N ALA A 401 13.12 13.00 2.45
CA ALA A 401 13.28 14.44 2.30
C ALA A 401 13.49 14.88 0.86
N VAL A 402 14.33 14.15 0.11
CA VAL A 402 14.61 14.46 -1.31
C VAL A 402 13.32 14.43 -2.14
N GLY A 403 12.33 13.60 -1.81
CA GLY A 403 11.02 13.59 -2.46
C GLY A 403 10.23 14.92 -2.36
N ARG A 404 10.62 15.83 -1.45
CA ARG A 404 10.07 17.19 -1.35
C ARG A 404 11.00 18.28 -1.88
N ALA A 405 12.28 17.99 -2.08
CA ALA A 405 13.29 18.99 -2.40
C ALA A 405 12.93 19.85 -3.64
N ASN A 406 13.25 21.13 -3.60
CA ASN A 406 13.16 22.04 -4.74
C ASN A 406 14.44 21.99 -5.61
N THR A 407 14.46 22.70 -6.73
CA THR A 407 15.57 22.74 -7.70
C THR A 407 16.91 23.16 -7.08
N GLU A 408 16.91 24.10 -6.13
CA GLU A 408 18.10 24.60 -5.43
C GLU A 408 18.60 23.56 -4.41
N GLN A 409 17.69 22.99 -3.63
CA GLN A 409 17.96 21.93 -2.65
C GLN A 409 18.55 20.67 -3.31
N LEU A 410 18.09 20.30 -4.53
CA LEU A 410 18.72 19.24 -5.34
C LEU A 410 20.16 19.60 -5.73
N GLY A 411 20.41 20.85 -6.11
CA GLY A 411 21.76 21.34 -6.42
C GLY A 411 22.71 21.26 -5.21
N VAL A 412 22.23 21.59 -4.00
CA VAL A 412 22.99 21.53 -2.74
C VAL A 412 23.39 20.11 -2.34
N LEU A 413 22.56 19.09 -2.61
CA LEU A 413 22.91 17.68 -2.35
C LEU A 413 24.17 17.25 -3.13
N GLY A 414 24.25 17.69 -4.39
CA GLY A 414 25.24 17.24 -5.36
C GLY A 414 25.27 15.71 -5.57
N THR A 415 26.24 15.28 -6.38
CA THR A 415 26.38 13.87 -6.78
C THR A 415 27.72 13.23 -6.39
N LYS A 416 28.66 14.02 -5.86
CA LYS A 416 30.05 13.58 -5.56
C LYS A 416 30.13 12.35 -4.64
N TRP A 417 29.17 12.18 -3.74
CA TRP A 417 29.10 11.08 -2.78
C TRP A 417 28.54 9.76 -3.35
N TRP A 418 27.99 9.76 -4.58
CA TRP A 418 27.31 8.60 -5.16
C TRP A 418 28.22 7.37 -5.29
N GLY A 419 29.49 7.53 -5.66
CA GLY A 419 30.44 6.40 -5.73
C GLY A 419 30.67 5.70 -4.39
N ARG A 420 30.55 6.42 -3.27
CA ARG A 420 30.59 5.83 -1.92
C ARG A 420 29.27 5.14 -1.58
N ALA A 421 28.14 5.67 -2.05
CA ALA A 421 26.84 5.01 -1.92
C ALA A 421 26.78 3.67 -2.70
N VAL A 422 27.37 3.61 -3.91
CA VAL A 422 27.53 2.35 -4.68
C VAL A 422 28.36 1.35 -3.89
N LYS A 423 29.58 1.72 -3.46
CA LYS A 423 30.47 0.84 -2.68
C LYS A 423 29.89 0.37 -1.33
N MET A 424 28.93 1.12 -0.77
CA MET A 424 28.20 0.75 0.45
C MET A 424 26.87 0.00 0.19
N GLY A 425 26.44 -0.15 -1.07
CA GLY A 425 25.15 -0.73 -1.44
C GLY A 425 23.92 0.10 -1.05
N ARG A 426 24.08 1.41 -0.83
CA ARG A 426 23.07 2.32 -0.21
C ARG A 426 22.54 3.35 -1.21
N LEU A 427 21.92 2.88 -2.29
CA LEU A 427 21.41 3.76 -3.37
C LEU A 427 20.02 4.37 -3.12
N GLY A 428 19.46 4.29 -1.91
CA GLY A 428 18.13 4.83 -1.59
C GLY A 428 18.02 6.35 -1.87
N VAL A 429 19.00 7.13 -1.41
CA VAL A 429 19.04 8.59 -1.67
C VAL A 429 19.36 8.88 -3.14
N VAL A 430 20.23 8.09 -3.79
CA VAL A 430 20.54 8.24 -5.22
C VAL A 430 19.28 8.06 -6.08
N LYS A 431 18.50 7.01 -5.80
CA LYS A 431 17.19 6.76 -6.42
C LYS A 431 16.24 7.94 -6.19
N ALA A 432 16.13 8.44 -4.96
CA ALA A 432 15.26 9.57 -4.65
C ALA A 432 15.65 10.85 -5.39
N VAL A 433 16.95 11.13 -5.57
CA VAL A 433 17.43 12.28 -6.39
C VAL A 433 17.04 12.09 -7.85
N VAL A 434 17.21 10.90 -8.41
CA VAL A 434 16.79 10.57 -9.80
C VAL A 434 15.29 10.75 -9.99
N GLU A 435 14.47 10.24 -9.07
CA GLU A 435 13.01 10.36 -9.14
C GLU A 435 12.55 11.81 -9.00
N ARG A 436 13.10 12.56 -8.04
CA ARG A 436 12.75 13.97 -7.87
C ARG A 436 13.19 14.82 -9.06
N THR A 437 14.33 14.51 -9.68
CA THR A 437 14.78 15.18 -10.92
C THR A 437 13.83 14.87 -12.09
N ALA A 438 13.24 13.68 -12.16
CA ALA A 438 12.24 13.35 -13.18
C ALA A 438 10.92 14.13 -12.99
N GLU A 439 10.51 14.37 -11.75
CA GLU A 439 9.33 15.18 -11.39
C GLU A 439 9.54 16.68 -11.68
N VAL A 440 10.59 17.27 -11.11
CA VAL A 440 10.89 18.71 -11.21
C VAL A 440 11.36 19.09 -12.62
N GLY A 441 12.07 18.20 -13.30
CA GLY A 441 12.60 18.39 -14.65
C GLY A 441 13.93 19.16 -14.73
N GLU A 442 14.33 19.83 -13.65
CA GLU A 442 15.57 20.62 -13.54
C GLU A 442 16.24 20.38 -12.16
N GLY A 443 17.48 20.84 -11.99
CA GLY A 443 18.17 20.90 -10.68
C GLY A 443 19.05 19.70 -10.29
N GLY A 444 18.91 18.53 -10.91
CA GLY A 444 19.69 17.34 -10.58
C GLY A 444 21.16 17.31 -11.04
N GLY A 445 21.62 18.33 -11.79
CA GLY A 445 22.88 18.30 -12.52
C GLY A 445 22.85 17.29 -13.68
N ASP A 446 24.02 16.89 -14.20
CA ASP A 446 24.07 15.76 -15.13
C ASP A 446 24.03 14.43 -14.36
N ILE A 447 22.80 13.96 -14.16
CA ILE A 447 22.45 12.68 -13.52
C ILE A 447 23.07 11.46 -14.24
N TRP A 448 23.30 11.55 -15.55
CA TRP A 448 23.88 10.47 -16.34
C TRP A 448 25.39 10.38 -16.14
N GLN A 449 26.12 11.50 -16.26
CA GLN A 449 27.55 11.57 -15.91
C GLN A 449 27.80 11.21 -14.44
N ALA A 450 26.92 11.65 -13.53
CA ALA A 450 26.97 11.28 -12.12
C ALA A 450 26.86 9.76 -11.91
N LEU A 451 25.96 9.08 -12.64
CA LEU A 451 25.85 7.62 -12.61
C LEU A 451 27.11 6.96 -13.18
N GLN A 452 27.64 7.44 -14.32
CA GLN A 452 28.87 6.91 -14.92
C GLN A 452 30.07 7.00 -13.97
N GLY A 453 30.29 8.17 -13.36
CA GLY A 453 31.36 8.38 -12.38
C GLY A 453 31.18 7.57 -11.10
N ALA A 454 29.95 7.42 -10.60
CA ALA A 454 29.65 6.64 -9.39
C ALA A 454 29.93 5.14 -9.56
N PHE A 455 29.68 4.60 -10.76
CA PHE A 455 29.89 3.19 -11.09
C PHE A 455 31.28 2.90 -11.70
N GLY A 456 32.09 3.92 -11.99
CA GLY A 456 33.41 3.75 -12.60
C GLY A 456 33.34 3.29 -14.06
N PHE A 457 32.41 3.85 -14.82
CA PHE A 457 32.31 3.59 -16.26
C PHE A 457 33.25 4.49 -17.07
N GLU A 458 33.77 3.92 -18.15
CA GLU A 458 34.50 4.62 -19.20
C GLU A 458 33.53 5.50 -20.02
N GLU A 459 34.05 6.41 -20.86
CA GLU A 459 33.22 7.38 -21.61
C GLU A 459 32.22 6.69 -22.57
N GLN A 460 32.62 5.58 -23.17
CA GLN A 460 31.76 4.64 -23.89
C GLN A 460 31.87 3.24 -23.26
N PRO A 461 31.05 2.93 -22.24
CA PRO A 461 31.11 1.63 -21.58
C PRO A 461 30.41 0.55 -22.39
N ASP A 462 30.84 -0.70 -22.23
CA ASP A 462 30.11 -1.87 -22.74
C ASP A 462 28.66 -1.87 -22.17
N PRO A 463 27.62 -1.91 -23.02
CA PRO A 463 26.22 -1.85 -22.58
C PRO A 463 25.79 -2.97 -21.64
N GLU A 464 26.34 -4.17 -21.81
CA GLU A 464 26.01 -5.33 -20.98
C GLU A 464 26.69 -5.26 -19.62
N ILE A 465 27.95 -4.81 -19.58
CA ILE A 465 28.65 -4.50 -18.33
C ILE A 465 27.93 -3.36 -17.60
N LEU A 466 27.54 -2.28 -18.28
CA LEU A 466 26.84 -1.15 -17.65
C LEU A 466 25.52 -1.60 -16.98
N ILE A 467 24.65 -2.27 -17.74
CA ILE A 467 23.35 -2.68 -17.23
C ILE A 467 23.50 -3.71 -16.11
N LYS A 468 24.39 -4.69 -16.22
CA LYS A 468 24.57 -5.69 -15.17
C LYS A 468 25.29 -5.14 -13.92
N SER A 469 26.20 -4.19 -14.06
CA SER A 469 26.87 -3.51 -12.93
C SER A 469 25.87 -2.69 -12.10
N VAL A 470 25.06 -1.85 -12.76
CA VAL A 470 24.02 -1.06 -12.07
C VAL A 470 22.95 -1.97 -11.45
N MET A 471 22.51 -3.00 -12.19
CA MET A 471 21.55 -3.98 -11.70
C MET A 471 22.03 -4.74 -10.45
N SER A 472 23.33 -5.05 -10.34
CA SER A 472 23.91 -5.82 -9.23
C SER A 472 24.50 -4.96 -8.09
N LEU A 473 24.43 -3.63 -8.20
CA LEU A 473 25.07 -2.66 -7.27
C LEU A 473 26.60 -2.82 -7.18
N LYS A 474 27.25 -3.18 -8.29
CA LYS A 474 28.71 -3.35 -8.39
C LYS A 474 29.30 -2.25 -9.26
N THR A 475 30.50 -1.76 -8.94
CA THR A 475 31.24 -0.91 -9.90
C THR A 475 31.66 -1.74 -11.12
N SER A 476 32.02 -1.07 -12.22
CA SER A 476 32.59 -1.69 -13.43
C SER A 476 33.73 -2.65 -13.09
N GLU A 477 34.61 -2.26 -12.16
CA GLU A 477 35.75 -3.06 -11.70
C GLU A 477 35.31 -4.24 -10.82
N ASP A 478 34.44 -4.01 -9.82
CA ASP A 478 33.90 -5.08 -8.95
C ASP A 478 33.08 -6.12 -9.74
N TYR A 479 32.44 -5.71 -10.84
CA TYR A 479 31.66 -6.58 -11.71
C TYR A 479 32.57 -7.39 -12.65
N LYS A 480 33.56 -6.74 -13.29
CA LYS A 480 34.55 -7.40 -14.17
C LYS A 480 35.44 -8.41 -13.41
N SER A 481 35.64 -8.23 -12.10
CA SER A 481 36.51 -9.06 -11.25
C SER A 481 35.81 -10.14 -10.43
N ALA A 482 34.49 -10.30 -10.53
CA ALA A 482 33.74 -11.29 -9.77
C ALA A 482 33.90 -12.72 -10.35
N ASP A 483 34.32 -13.68 -9.52
CA ASP A 483 34.45 -15.11 -9.90
C ASP A 483 33.15 -15.74 -10.43
N THR A 484 32.00 -15.21 -9.98
CA THR A 484 30.66 -15.61 -10.44
C THR A 484 29.84 -14.37 -10.81
N PRO A 485 29.01 -14.42 -11.87
CA PRO A 485 28.15 -13.30 -12.27
C PRO A 485 27.24 -12.83 -11.11
N PRO A 486 27.36 -11.57 -10.65
CA PRO A 486 26.53 -11.03 -9.56
C PRO A 486 25.03 -11.03 -9.88
N GLU A 487 24.21 -11.47 -8.93
CA GLU A 487 22.75 -11.55 -9.11
C GLU A 487 22.06 -10.16 -9.19
N PRO A 488 20.96 -10.02 -9.95
CA PRO A 488 20.20 -8.77 -10.05
C PRO A 488 19.56 -8.33 -8.72
N ASN A 489 19.94 -7.15 -8.23
CA ASN A 489 19.45 -6.57 -6.99
C ASN A 489 18.21 -5.68 -7.20
N VAL A 490 17.25 -5.73 -6.27
CA VAL A 490 16.02 -4.93 -6.32
C VAL A 490 16.31 -3.43 -6.37
N GLN A 491 17.29 -2.92 -5.63
CA GLN A 491 17.63 -1.50 -5.64
C GLN A 491 18.29 -1.06 -6.96
N GLY A 492 19.08 -1.94 -7.60
CA GLY A 492 19.67 -1.70 -8.91
C GLY A 492 18.61 -1.66 -10.01
N ALA A 493 17.68 -2.62 -9.99
CA ALA A 493 16.52 -2.61 -10.88
C ALA A 493 15.61 -1.40 -10.67
N LEU A 494 15.40 -0.97 -9.41
CA LEU A 494 14.62 0.24 -9.11
C LEU A 494 15.32 1.51 -9.62
N LEU A 495 16.64 1.65 -9.43
CA LEU A 495 17.39 2.79 -9.96
C LEU A 495 17.30 2.87 -11.49
N LEU A 496 17.45 1.75 -12.20
CA LEU A 496 17.29 1.70 -13.67
C LEU A 496 15.85 2.07 -14.10
N GLN A 497 14.83 1.64 -13.35
CA GLN A 497 13.43 2.06 -13.60
C GLN A 497 13.22 3.56 -13.36
N SER A 498 13.84 4.15 -12.35
CA SER A 498 13.78 5.59 -12.09
C SER A 498 14.51 6.38 -13.19
N MET A 499 15.68 5.93 -13.65
CA MET A 499 16.40 6.56 -14.77
C MET A 499 15.60 6.52 -16.08
N LEU A 500 14.89 5.42 -16.38
CA LEU A 500 13.98 5.32 -17.53
C LEU A 500 12.75 6.24 -17.48
N ARG A 501 12.52 6.92 -16.35
CA ARG A 501 11.46 7.94 -16.17
C ARG A 501 11.97 9.38 -16.25
N LEU A 502 13.29 9.59 -16.26
CA LEU A 502 13.86 10.89 -16.64
C LEU A 502 13.46 11.24 -18.08
N LYS A 503 13.58 12.52 -18.42
CA LYS A 503 13.41 13.05 -19.79
C LYS A 503 14.73 12.92 -20.56
N ASP A 504 14.65 13.09 -21.88
CA ASP A 504 15.82 13.31 -22.74
C ASP A 504 16.54 14.61 -22.30
N PRO A 505 17.89 14.68 -22.30
CA PRO A 505 18.84 13.64 -22.73
C PRO A 505 19.18 12.59 -21.65
N TYR A 506 18.82 12.81 -20.38
CA TYR A 506 19.34 12.03 -19.24
C TYR A 506 18.96 10.55 -19.23
N ASN A 507 17.86 10.16 -19.90
CA ASN A 507 17.48 8.74 -20.06
C ASN A 507 18.14 8.05 -21.27
N ALA A 508 18.70 8.80 -22.22
CA ALA A 508 19.06 8.31 -23.55
C ALA A 508 20.18 7.25 -23.49
N GLY A 509 21.21 7.45 -22.66
CA GLY A 509 22.32 6.51 -22.50
C GLY A 509 21.88 5.13 -22.00
N ILE A 510 20.92 5.06 -21.08
CA ILE A 510 20.36 3.79 -20.58
C ILE A 510 19.43 3.14 -21.60
N ILE A 511 18.62 3.93 -22.30
CA ILE A 511 17.76 3.43 -23.38
C ILE A 511 18.63 2.78 -24.47
N GLU A 512 19.65 3.47 -24.98
CA GLU A 512 20.52 2.93 -26.03
C GLU A 512 21.37 1.74 -25.52
N SER A 513 21.79 1.75 -24.24
CA SER A 513 22.45 0.60 -23.62
C SER A 513 21.56 -0.64 -23.64
N ILE A 514 20.31 -0.55 -23.17
CA ILE A 514 19.37 -1.69 -23.16
C ILE A 514 19.05 -2.15 -24.59
N LEU A 515 18.93 -1.23 -25.54
CA LEU A 515 18.65 -1.53 -26.95
C LEU A 515 19.86 -2.09 -27.73
N SER A 516 21.05 -2.09 -27.12
CA SER A 516 22.29 -2.62 -27.72
C SER A 516 22.71 -3.98 -27.13
N LEU A 517 21.96 -4.50 -26.14
CA LEU A 517 22.19 -5.82 -25.57
C LEU A 517 21.92 -6.94 -26.59
N PRO A 518 22.71 -8.04 -26.58
CA PRO A 518 22.38 -9.26 -27.32
C PRO A 518 21.01 -9.82 -26.91
N VAL A 519 20.26 -10.39 -27.85
CA VAL A 519 18.88 -10.86 -27.60
C VAL A 519 18.81 -11.89 -26.46
N ALA A 520 19.77 -12.81 -26.40
CA ALA A 520 19.88 -13.78 -25.29
C ALA A 520 20.04 -13.11 -23.92
N SER A 521 20.79 -12.00 -23.84
CA SER A 521 20.98 -11.20 -22.63
C SER A 521 19.69 -10.47 -22.25
N VAL A 522 18.94 -9.94 -23.23
CA VAL A 522 17.62 -9.33 -22.99
C VAL A 522 16.61 -10.37 -22.50
N ILE A 523 16.60 -11.58 -23.07
CA ILE A 523 15.76 -12.71 -22.61
C ILE A 523 16.13 -13.09 -21.18
N THR A 524 17.42 -13.18 -20.85
CA THR A 524 17.90 -13.45 -19.48
C THR A 524 17.37 -12.41 -18.49
N LEU A 525 17.41 -11.12 -18.86
CA LEU A 525 16.83 -10.04 -18.03
C LEU A 525 15.30 -10.15 -17.90
N ALA A 526 14.60 -10.53 -18.97
CA ALA A 526 13.14 -10.69 -19.02
C ALA A 526 12.62 -11.90 -18.25
N GLN A 527 13.40 -12.98 -18.17
CA GLN A 527 13.03 -14.21 -17.46
C GLN A 527 13.31 -14.16 -15.95
N HIS A 528 14.10 -13.19 -15.47
CA HIS A 528 14.43 -13.05 -14.05
C HIS A 528 13.51 -12.02 -13.33
N PRO A 529 12.92 -12.35 -12.16
CA PRO A 529 11.79 -11.60 -11.56
C PRO A 529 12.08 -10.18 -11.11
N VAL A 530 13.37 -9.81 -10.93
CA VAL A 530 13.80 -8.48 -10.50
C VAL A 530 14.09 -7.57 -11.69
N SER A 531 14.82 -8.07 -12.67
CA SER A 531 15.31 -7.31 -13.83
C SER A 531 14.26 -7.09 -14.92
N SER A 532 13.28 -7.99 -15.04
CA SER A 532 12.16 -7.85 -15.98
C SER A 532 11.38 -6.55 -15.76
N ARG A 533 11.38 -6.02 -14.53
CA ARG A 533 10.73 -4.75 -14.16
C ARG A 533 11.38 -3.52 -14.80
N VAL A 534 12.65 -3.60 -15.20
CA VAL A 534 13.31 -2.56 -16.01
C VAL A 534 12.72 -2.54 -17.43
N LEU A 535 12.44 -3.73 -18.00
CA LEU A 535 11.87 -3.89 -19.34
C LEU A 535 10.37 -3.52 -19.37
N ASP A 536 9.64 -3.87 -18.30
CA ASP A 536 8.28 -3.38 -18.04
C ASP A 536 8.23 -1.85 -18.14
N VAL A 537 9.09 -1.14 -17.38
CA VAL A 537 9.12 0.34 -17.38
C VAL A 537 9.65 0.93 -18.69
N LEU A 538 10.52 0.24 -19.43
CA LEU A 538 10.95 0.68 -20.76
C LEU A 538 9.76 0.75 -21.75
N LEU A 539 8.84 -0.21 -21.69
CA LEU A 539 7.61 -0.21 -22.49
C LEU A 539 6.55 0.76 -21.96
N ASP A 540 6.39 0.87 -20.64
CA ASP A 540 5.33 1.69 -20.03
C ASP A 540 5.67 3.19 -20.01
N SER A 541 6.93 3.57 -19.73
CA SER A 541 7.33 4.97 -19.43
C SER A 541 7.02 5.95 -20.57
N PRO A 542 6.33 7.09 -20.33
CA PRO A 542 6.00 8.05 -21.38
C PRO A 542 7.21 8.81 -21.92
N THR A 543 8.33 8.86 -21.18
CA THR A 543 9.56 9.57 -21.60
C THR A 543 10.48 8.73 -22.50
N VAL A 544 10.22 7.43 -22.63
CA VAL A 544 10.96 6.55 -23.56
C VAL A 544 10.38 6.72 -24.98
N PRO A 545 11.18 7.12 -25.99
CA PRO A 545 10.68 7.38 -27.33
C PRO A 545 10.00 6.17 -27.98
N GLN A 546 8.90 6.37 -28.71
CA GLN A 546 8.18 5.26 -29.37
C GLN A 546 9.06 4.49 -30.38
N LYS A 547 10.07 5.15 -30.97
CA LYS A 547 11.11 4.51 -31.81
C LYS A 547 11.98 3.51 -31.02
N ALA A 548 12.32 3.84 -29.77
CA ALA A 548 13.06 2.96 -28.86
C ALA A 548 12.21 1.73 -28.49
N LYS A 549 10.96 1.94 -28.05
CA LYS A 549 10.01 0.85 -27.76
C LYS A 549 9.80 -0.07 -28.97
N ARG A 550 9.70 0.51 -30.19
CA ARG A 550 9.60 -0.25 -31.44
C ARG A 550 10.85 -1.10 -31.72
N ARG A 551 12.07 -0.58 -31.49
CA ARG A 551 13.33 -1.34 -31.62
C ARG A 551 13.40 -2.48 -30.60
N PHE A 552 13.01 -2.23 -29.35
CA PHE A 552 12.96 -3.24 -28.28
C PHE A 552 12.03 -4.42 -28.66
N VAL A 553 10.78 -4.16 -29.07
CA VAL A 553 9.84 -5.21 -29.45
C VAL A 553 10.27 -5.96 -30.71
N LEU A 554 10.94 -5.28 -31.66
CA LEU A 554 11.50 -5.92 -32.85
C LEU A 554 12.68 -6.85 -32.55
N ALA A 555 13.45 -6.60 -31.48
CA ALA A 555 14.62 -7.41 -31.12
C ALA A 555 14.25 -8.86 -30.72
N PHE A 556 13.02 -9.10 -30.27
CA PHE A 556 12.53 -10.45 -29.94
C PHE A 556 11.96 -11.23 -31.14
N LEU A 557 11.89 -10.65 -32.36
CA LEU A 557 11.37 -11.40 -33.51
C LEU A 557 12.25 -12.63 -33.81
N GLY A 558 11.61 -13.80 -33.91
CA GLY A 558 12.26 -15.12 -33.96
C GLY A 558 12.40 -15.76 -32.57
N HIS A 559 12.70 -14.96 -31.55
CA HIS A 559 12.97 -15.43 -30.17
C HIS A 559 11.77 -15.29 -29.21
N PHE A 560 10.61 -14.83 -29.69
CA PHE A 560 9.39 -14.74 -28.87
C PHE A 560 8.99 -16.08 -28.22
N HIS A 561 9.35 -17.21 -28.83
CA HIS A 561 9.08 -18.53 -28.26
C HIS A 561 9.89 -18.78 -26.98
N GLU A 562 11.19 -18.46 -26.97
CA GLU A 562 12.06 -18.50 -25.77
C GLU A 562 11.60 -17.52 -24.69
N LEU A 563 11.11 -16.34 -25.09
CA LEU A 563 10.61 -15.32 -24.17
C LEU A 563 9.37 -15.82 -23.40
N VAL A 564 8.38 -16.39 -24.09
CA VAL A 564 7.07 -16.70 -23.49
C VAL A 564 6.96 -18.09 -22.86
N ASP A 565 7.90 -19.00 -23.12
CA ASP A 565 7.99 -20.29 -22.42
C ASP A 565 8.64 -20.18 -21.02
N ASN A 566 8.25 -19.15 -20.26
CA ASN A 566 8.86 -18.83 -18.97
C ASN A 566 7.87 -18.12 -18.03
N ARG A 567 7.95 -18.41 -16.73
CA ARG A 567 7.07 -17.85 -15.67
C ARG A 567 7.06 -16.32 -15.61
N ILE A 568 8.20 -15.68 -15.89
CA ILE A 568 8.36 -14.22 -15.86
C ILE A 568 8.39 -13.66 -17.29
N GLY A 569 9.12 -14.31 -18.20
CA GLY A 569 9.26 -13.86 -19.59
C GLY A 569 7.94 -13.80 -20.35
N SER A 570 6.99 -14.69 -20.07
CA SER A 570 5.61 -14.62 -20.58
C SER A 570 4.95 -13.27 -20.32
N ARG A 571 5.15 -12.68 -19.14
CA ARG A 571 4.58 -11.36 -18.79
C ARG A 571 5.22 -10.22 -19.57
N VAL A 572 6.52 -10.30 -19.86
CA VAL A 572 7.21 -9.34 -20.73
C VAL A 572 6.71 -9.49 -22.18
N GLY A 573 6.50 -10.73 -22.65
CA GLY A 573 5.89 -11.01 -23.95
C GLY A 573 4.44 -10.47 -24.07
N GLU A 574 3.62 -10.66 -23.04
CA GLU A 574 2.27 -10.09 -22.95
C GLU A 574 2.27 -8.55 -23.01
N ARG A 575 3.24 -7.88 -22.37
CA ARG A 575 3.41 -6.42 -22.49
C ARG A 575 3.84 -5.98 -23.89
N CYS A 576 4.84 -6.66 -24.48
CA CYS A 576 5.27 -6.44 -25.87
C CYS A 576 4.08 -6.57 -26.83
N TRP A 577 3.21 -7.56 -26.61
CA TRP A 577 1.98 -7.77 -27.35
C TRP A 577 0.96 -6.65 -27.13
N SER A 578 0.66 -6.27 -25.88
CA SER A 578 -0.31 -5.21 -25.56
C SER A 578 0.07 -3.86 -26.21
N TRP A 579 1.33 -3.44 -26.03
CA TRP A 579 1.85 -2.19 -26.59
C TRP A 579 1.79 -2.16 -28.13
N ALA A 580 2.05 -3.29 -28.79
CA ALA A 580 2.17 -3.39 -30.25
C ALA A 580 0.95 -2.86 -31.04
N ASP A 581 1.21 -2.15 -32.13
CA ASP A 581 0.22 -1.81 -33.17
C ASP A 581 -0.25 -3.08 -33.92
N THR A 582 -1.36 -3.04 -34.65
CA THR A 582 -1.91 -4.23 -35.36
C THR A 582 -0.92 -4.88 -36.33
N TYR A 583 -0.04 -4.09 -36.96
CA TYR A 583 0.99 -4.55 -37.88
C TYR A 583 2.16 -5.23 -37.14
N MET A 584 2.53 -4.72 -35.98
CA MET A 584 3.53 -5.32 -35.09
C MET A 584 2.99 -6.58 -34.42
N LYS A 585 1.72 -6.58 -33.95
CA LYS A 585 1.00 -7.78 -33.50
C LYS A 585 1.05 -8.85 -34.59
N GLU A 586 0.83 -8.52 -35.88
CA GLU A 586 0.95 -9.50 -36.97
C GLU A 586 2.39 -10.07 -37.10
N LYS A 587 3.43 -9.24 -36.97
CA LYS A 587 4.83 -9.72 -37.00
C LYS A 587 5.17 -10.65 -35.84
N ILE A 588 4.77 -10.28 -34.61
CA ILE A 588 4.98 -11.09 -33.40
C ILE A 588 4.31 -12.45 -33.61
N ALA A 589 3.04 -12.46 -34.00
CA ALA A 589 2.27 -13.69 -34.25
C ALA A 589 2.90 -14.58 -35.34
N ARG A 590 3.36 -13.98 -36.45
CA ARG A 590 4.08 -14.71 -37.52
C ARG A 590 5.39 -15.33 -37.02
N SER A 591 6.16 -14.62 -36.20
CA SER A 591 7.46 -15.10 -35.67
C SER A 591 7.36 -16.26 -34.68
N VAL A 592 6.15 -16.68 -34.31
CA VAL A 592 5.86 -17.77 -33.37
C VAL A 592 5.20 -18.97 -34.07
N MET A 593 4.84 -18.86 -35.35
CA MET A 593 4.02 -19.86 -36.07
C MET A 593 4.60 -21.27 -36.15
N ASP A 594 5.92 -21.39 -36.17
CA ASP A 594 6.64 -22.67 -36.29
C ASP A 594 6.85 -23.35 -34.91
N HIS A 595 6.66 -22.59 -33.82
CA HIS A 595 6.74 -23.06 -32.44
C HIS A 595 5.35 -23.25 -31.78
N GLU A 596 4.27 -23.10 -32.56
CA GLU A 596 2.87 -23.14 -32.08
C GLU A 596 2.55 -24.40 -31.25
N GLN A 597 3.00 -25.57 -31.70
CA GLN A 597 2.73 -26.84 -31.00
C GLN A 597 3.45 -26.93 -29.65
N ASN A 598 4.74 -26.57 -29.61
CA ASN A 598 5.55 -26.59 -28.39
C ASN A 598 4.98 -25.62 -27.35
N LEU A 599 4.64 -24.41 -27.77
CA LEU A 599 4.07 -23.40 -26.89
C LEU A 599 2.63 -23.72 -26.46
N ALA A 600 1.82 -24.38 -27.29
CA ALA A 600 0.50 -24.87 -26.88
C ALA A 600 0.59 -25.97 -25.80
N ALA A 601 1.67 -26.76 -25.80
CA ALA A 601 1.98 -27.74 -24.75
C ALA A 601 2.64 -27.10 -23.50
N SER A 602 3.33 -25.96 -23.65
CA SER A 602 3.94 -25.23 -22.54
C SER A 602 2.92 -24.79 -21.49
N TYR A 603 3.31 -24.91 -20.22
CA TYR A 603 2.53 -24.41 -19.08
C TYR A 603 2.27 -22.90 -19.13
N TYR A 604 3.20 -22.12 -19.71
CA TYR A 604 3.13 -20.65 -19.81
C TYR A 604 2.79 -20.19 -21.24
N GLY A 605 3.48 -20.74 -22.25
CA GLY A 605 3.33 -20.36 -23.66
C GLY A 605 1.91 -20.49 -24.20
N ARG A 606 1.12 -21.43 -23.67
CA ARG A 606 -0.26 -21.71 -24.09
C ARG A 606 -1.19 -20.51 -23.95
N PHE A 607 -0.97 -19.66 -22.96
CA PHE A 607 -1.76 -18.44 -22.76
C PHE A 607 -1.46 -17.40 -23.85
N PHE A 608 -0.18 -17.24 -24.19
CA PHE A 608 0.25 -16.36 -25.27
C PHE A 608 -0.28 -16.84 -26.63
N VAL A 609 -0.07 -18.12 -26.99
CA VAL A 609 -0.57 -18.70 -28.26
C VAL A 609 -2.09 -18.56 -28.40
N LYS A 610 -2.85 -18.77 -27.31
CA LYS A 610 -4.30 -18.57 -27.29
C LYS A 610 -4.69 -17.11 -27.63
N ALA A 611 -3.94 -16.12 -27.15
CA ALA A 611 -4.16 -14.71 -27.47
C ALA A 611 -3.76 -14.34 -28.92
N LEU A 612 -2.76 -15.02 -29.51
CA LEU A 612 -2.34 -14.78 -30.90
C LEU A 612 -3.38 -15.26 -31.94
N ASN A 613 -4.21 -16.26 -31.63
CA ASN A 613 -5.18 -16.88 -32.55
C ASN A 613 -4.57 -17.22 -33.93
N LEU A 614 -3.47 -17.99 -33.91
CA LEU A 614 -2.64 -18.28 -35.08
C LEU A 614 -3.39 -19.01 -36.19
N TYR A 615 -4.37 -19.86 -35.87
CA TYR A 615 -5.24 -20.52 -36.85
C TYR A 615 -5.95 -19.52 -37.77
N THR A 616 -6.56 -18.48 -37.20
CA THR A 616 -7.25 -17.44 -37.99
C THR A 616 -6.25 -16.60 -38.78
N LEU A 617 -5.06 -16.31 -38.25
CA LEU A 617 -4.00 -15.61 -39.01
C LEU A 617 -3.46 -16.46 -40.18
N LYS A 618 -3.29 -17.78 -39.99
CA LYS A 618 -2.82 -18.71 -41.03
C LYS A 618 -3.84 -18.88 -42.16
N ARG A 619 -5.15 -18.90 -41.85
CA ARG A 619 -6.21 -19.10 -42.87
C ARG A 619 -6.82 -17.82 -43.43
N ARG A 620 -6.94 -16.75 -42.65
CA ARG A 620 -7.68 -15.52 -43.00
C ARG A 620 -7.01 -14.24 -42.44
N PRO A 621 -5.87 -13.79 -43.02
CA PRO A 621 -5.12 -12.63 -42.52
C PRO A 621 -5.88 -11.28 -42.54
N ALA A 622 -6.99 -11.17 -43.27
CA ALA A 622 -7.85 -9.99 -43.25
C ALA A 622 -8.72 -9.97 -41.99
N GLU A 623 -9.55 -10.99 -41.80
CA GLU A 623 -10.41 -11.15 -40.61
C GLU A 623 -9.61 -11.09 -39.29
N TRP A 624 -8.40 -11.64 -39.28
CA TRP A 624 -7.51 -11.56 -38.11
C TRP A 624 -7.10 -10.12 -37.78
N ARG A 625 -6.72 -9.31 -38.78
CA ARG A 625 -6.35 -7.90 -38.57
C ARG A 625 -7.55 -7.07 -38.11
N ASP A 626 -8.74 -7.33 -38.65
CA ASP A 626 -9.96 -6.66 -38.23
C ASP A 626 -10.33 -7.03 -36.78
N MET A 627 -10.20 -8.30 -36.40
CA MET A 627 -10.41 -8.79 -35.03
C MET A 627 -9.43 -8.11 -34.05
N VAL A 628 -8.14 -8.13 -34.33
CA VAL A 628 -7.10 -7.56 -33.46
C VAL A 628 -7.18 -6.03 -33.41
N GLY A 629 -7.51 -5.37 -34.53
CA GLY A 629 -7.76 -3.93 -34.58
C GLY A 629 -8.97 -3.50 -33.74
N LYS A 630 -10.09 -4.24 -33.84
CA LYS A 630 -11.29 -4.00 -33.02
C LYS A 630 -11.05 -4.27 -31.53
N ALA A 631 -10.21 -5.25 -31.19
CA ALA A 631 -9.79 -5.48 -29.81
C ALA A 631 -8.99 -4.28 -29.27
N LYS A 632 -7.95 -3.84 -29.99
CA LYS A 632 -7.12 -2.71 -29.58
C LYS A 632 -7.89 -1.39 -29.49
N ALA A 633 -8.84 -1.14 -30.40
CA ALA A 633 -9.70 0.04 -30.31
C ALA A 633 -10.51 0.08 -29.00
N LYS A 634 -11.01 -1.07 -28.52
CA LYS A 634 -11.72 -1.16 -27.23
C LYS A 634 -10.77 -1.00 -26.03
N GLU A 635 -9.55 -1.54 -26.12
CA GLU A 635 -8.50 -1.34 -25.10
C GLU A 635 -8.17 0.16 -24.96
N GLU A 636 -8.01 0.89 -26.08
CA GLU A 636 -7.71 2.33 -26.10
C GLU A 636 -8.92 3.21 -25.71
N GLU A 637 -10.15 2.74 -25.90
CA GLU A 637 -11.39 3.42 -25.50
C GLU A 637 -11.61 3.33 -23.97
N GLN A 638 -11.29 2.19 -23.35
CA GLN A 638 -11.40 1.99 -21.90
C GLN A 638 -10.31 2.69 -21.07
N VAL A 639 -9.18 3.07 -21.68
CA VAL A 639 -8.04 3.71 -21.00
C VAL A 639 -8.15 5.25 -20.95
N LYS A 640 -9.14 5.85 -21.62
CA LYS A 640 -9.41 7.30 -21.53
C LYS A 640 -10.31 7.61 -20.33
N PRO A 641 -9.86 8.44 -19.36
CA PRO A 641 -10.78 8.98 -18.36
C PRO A 641 -11.76 9.97 -19.02
N GLU A 642 -13.04 9.91 -18.65
CA GLU A 642 -14.05 10.89 -19.08
C GLU A 642 -13.82 12.26 -18.41
N VAL A 643 -12.89 13.05 -18.95
CA VAL A 643 -12.76 14.46 -18.56
C VAL A 643 -13.83 15.28 -19.28
N LYS A 644 -15.05 15.30 -18.72
CA LYS A 644 -16.07 16.29 -19.10
C LYS A 644 -15.62 17.67 -18.64
N VAL A 645 -15.08 18.46 -19.57
CA VAL A 645 -14.93 19.91 -19.38
C VAL A 645 -16.25 20.56 -19.80
N GLU A 646 -17.04 21.02 -18.83
CA GLU A 646 -18.13 21.94 -19.09
C GLU A 646 -17.55 23.36 -19.19
N GLU A 647 -17.39 23.87 -20.42
CA GLU A 647 -16.96 25.24 -20.67
C GLU A 647 -18.08 26.23 -20.31
N ALA A 648 -18.01 26.82 -19.12
CA ALA A 648 -18.93 27.87 -18.70
C ALA A 648 -18.60 29.21 -19.40
N GLU A 649 -19.44 29.63 -20.35
CA GLU A 649 -19.36 30.98 -20.96
C GLU A 649 -19.58 32.08 -19.90
N VAL A 650 -18.51 32.76 -19.47
CA VAL A 650 -18.61 34.01 -18.71
C VAL A 650 -18.42 35.19 -19.66
N LYS A 651 -19.51 35.90 -19.95
CA LYS A 651 -19.47 37.17 -20.68
C LYS A 651 -18.86 38.26 -19.79
N ALA A 652 -17.90 39.01 -20.33
CA ALA A 652 -17.42 40.26 -19.76
C ALA A 652 -17.37 41.33 -20.85
N GLU A 653 -18.15 42.40 -20.67
CA GLU A 653 -18.01 43.66 -21.41
C GLU A 653 -17.02 44.57 -20.67
N GLY A 654 -16.20 45.36 -21.39
CA GLY A 654 -15.42 46.42 -20.72
C GLY A 654 -14.15 46.91 -21.43
N ALA A 655 -14.24 48.11 -22.00
CA ALA A 655 -13.18 49.13 -22.07
C ALA A 655 -11.81 48.88 -22.78
N GLU A 656 -11.66 49.61 -23.88
CA GLU A 656 -10.45 50.38 -24.28
C GLU A 656 -9.16 49.72 -24.84
N LYS A 657 -8.40 50.55 -25.57
CA LYS A 657 -7.15 50.25 -26.31
C LYS A 657 -6.19 51.43 -26.18
N PRO A 658 -4.86 51.19 -26.22
CA PRO A 658 -4.01 52.03 -27.07
C PRO A 658 -2.97 51.31 -27.94
N LYS A 659 -3.17 51.44 -29.25
CA LYS A 659 -2.25 51.47 -30.42
C LYS A 659 -0.72 51.20 -30.27
N ARG A 660 -0.21 50.41 -31.24
CA ARG A 660 1.15 50.39 -31.88
C ARG A 660 2.31 49.82 -31.03
N LYS A 661 3.24 48.99 -31.57
CA LYS A 661 3.92 49.03 -32.89
C LYS A 661 4.18 47.63 -33.51
N ARG A 662 4.46 47.58 -34.82
CA ARG A 662 5.04 46.42 -35.56
C ARG A 662 6.58 46.46 -35.56
N LYS A 663 7.23 45.29 -35.67
CA LYS A 663 8.52 45.09 -36.37
C LYS A 663 8.67 43.64 -36.87
N HIS A 664 9.58 43.45 -37.82
CA HIS A 664 10.01 42.20 -38.48
C HIS A 664 11.47 41.87 -38.03
N GLU A 665 12.13 40.73 -38.31
CA GLU A 665 11.92 39.49 -39.12
C GLU A 665 12.76 38.35 -38.47
N GLN A 666 12.99 37.10 -38.94
CA GLN A 666 12.80 36.33 -40.20
C GLN A 666 12.17 34.93 -39.86
N VAL A 667 11.79 33.96 -40.73
CA VAL A 667 12.49 33.07 -41.71
C VAL A 667 13.56 32.20 -41.01
N ASP A 668 13.71 30.87 -41.19
CA ASP A 668 13.36 29.88 -42.26
C ASP A 668 12.16 28.94 -41.93
N GLU A 669 11.42 28.26 -42.82
CA GLU A 669 11.61 27.68 -44.18
C GLU A 669 11.99 26.17 -44.32
N ILE A 670 11.38 25.26 -43.55
CA ILE A 670 11.36 23.80 -43.89
C ILE A 670 9.99 23.12 -43.67
N GLU A 671 8.95 23.44 -44.48
CA GLU A 671 7.77 22.54 -44.60
C GLU A 671 6.93 22.62 -45.89
N MET A 672 7.17 23.57 -46.82
CA MET A 672 6.30 23.80 -47.99
C MET A 672 6.45 22.82 -49.19
N VAL A 673 6.81 21.55 -48.96
CA VAL A 673 7.17 20.62 -50.07
C VAL A 673 6.13 19.50 -50.33
N PHE A 674 5.36 19.03 -49.33
CA PHE A 674 4.74 17.68 -49.43
C PHE A 674 3.20 17.55 -49.49
N LYS A 675 2.43 18.60 -49.84
CA LYS A 675 0.96 18.48 -50.08
C LYS A 675 0.43 19.28 -51.29
N LYS A 676 0.73 18.85 -52.54
CA LYS A 676 0.02 19.36 -53.74
C LYS A 676 0.14 18.52 -55.04
N VAL A 677 -0.49 17.35 -55.13
CA VAL A 677 -0.67 16.62 -56.42
C VAL A 677 -2.08 16.01 -56.56
N ARG A 678 -2.67 16.11 -57.77
CA ARG A 678 -4.08 15.80 -58.19
C ARG A 678 -5.12 16.83 -57.71
N LYS A 679 -5.37 17.90 -58.49
CA LYS A 679 -6.25 18.02 -59.70
C LYS A 679 -7.76 18.03 -59.32
N LYS A 680 -8.44 19.19 -59.44
CA LYS A 680 -9.14 19.74 -60.65
C LYS A 680 -10.37 18.89 -61.05
N GLY A 681 -11.60 19.41 -61.18
CA GLY A 681 -12.14 20.76 -60.95
C GLY A 681 -12.67 21.44 -62.23
N ALA A 682 -13.94 21.87 -62.19
CA ALA A 682 -14.66 22.69 -63.17
C ALA A 682 -15.80 23.46 -62.46
N LEU A 683 -16.28 24.59 -63.00
CA LEU A 683 -17.21 25.50 -62.32
C LEU A 683 -18.01 26.36 -63.32
N GLU A 684 -19.17 26.85 -62.85
CA GLU A 684 -19.81 28.15 -63.15
C GLU A 684 -21.03 28.22 -64.13
N ARG A 685 -22.04 29.03 -63.72
CA ARG A 685 -23.18 29.64 -64.46
C ARG A 685 -24.43 28.77 -64.74
N PRO A 686 -25.64 29.38 -64.91
CA PRO A 686 -26.23 30.42 -64.04
C PRO A 686 -27.75 30.22 -63.72
N VAL A 687 -28.31 31.19 -62.99
CA VAL A 687 -29.70 31.47 -62.57
C VAL A 687 -30.84 31.20 -63.59
N GLU A 688 -31.99 30.63 -63.14
CA GLU A 688 -33.39 31.06 -63.44
C GLU A 688 -34.48 30.20 -62.71
N GLY A 689 -35.75 30.69 -62.65
CA GLY A 689 -36.94 30.07 -61.99
C GLY A 689 -37.07 30.36 -60.48
N GLU A 690 -38.17 30.89 -59.89
CA GLU A 690 -39.62 30.55 -59.93
C GLU A 690 -39.94 29.20 -59.23
N GLU A 691 -40.88 29.06 -58.28
CA GLU A 691 -41.93 29.98 -57.78
C GLU A 691 -42.28 29.73 -56.26
N LYS A 692 -43.29 30.44 -55.72
CA LYS A 692 -43.89 30.32 -54.35
C LYS A 692 -45.42 30.07 -54.51
N PRO A 693 -46.29 29.94 -53.46
CA PRO A 693 -46.13 29.69 -52.00
C PRO A 693 -47.10 28.58 -51.47
N LYS A 694 -47.46 28.62 -50.16
CA LYS A 694 -48.64 28.04 -49.46
C LYS A 694 -48.45 26.64 -48.82
N GLN A 695 -48.61 26.49 -47.50
CA GLN A 695 -49.85 26.30 -46.69
C GLN A 695 -50.50 24.93 -46.96
N GLU A 696 -50.93 24.12 -45.97
CA GLU A 696 -51.46 24.47 -44.64
C GLU A 696 -51.24 23.39 -43.51
N LYS A 697 -52.00 23.52 -42.40
CA LYS A 697 -52.09 22.71 -41.15
C LYS A 697 -52.17 21.16 -41.38
N HIS A 698 -51.91 20.25 -40.42
CA HIS A 698 -52.62 20.11 -39.13
C HIS A 698 -51.95 19.16 -38.08
N THR A 699 -52.59 19.12 -36.90
CA THR A 699 -52.35 18.38 -35.63
C THR A 699 -52.40 16.84 -35.67
N GLY A 700 -51.89 16.18 -34.59
CA GLY A 700 -52.34 14.86 -34.11
C GLY A 700 -51.18 13.89 -33.77
N VAL A 701 -50.70 13.77 -32.52
CA VAL A 701 -51.25 13.08 -31.33
C VAL A 701 -51.01 11.55 -31.34
N LEU A 702 -50.63 11.00 -30.18
CA LEU A 702 -50.25 9.60 -29.97
C LEU A 702 -51.45 8.66 -29.73
N ASP A 703 -51.31 7.39 -30.12
CA ASP A 703 -52.10 6.23 -29.65
C ASP A 703 -51.11 5.02 -29.62
N ALA A 704 -50.74 4.36 -28.52
CA ALA A 704 -51.46 3.88 -27.33
C ALA A 704 -52.27 2.57 -27.52
N ARG A 705 -51.66 1.52 -28.11
CA ARG A 705 -52.32 0.23 -28.40
C ARG A 705 -51.52 -1.06 -28.09
N VAL A 706 -50.78 -1.10 -26.98
CA VAL A 706 -50.04 -2.31 -26.53
C VAL A 706 -50.25 -2.62 -25.03
N MET A 707 -51.27 -2.04 -24.37
CA MET A 707 -51.44 -2.11 -22.90
C MET A 707 -52.85 -2.51 -22.43
N GLU A 708 -53.62 -3.27 -23.22
CA GLU A 708 -54.91 -3.83 -22.76
C GLU A 708 -55.22 -5.20 -23.39
N ALA A 709 -54.66 -6.29 -22.81
CA ALA A 709 -54.94 -7.66 -23.26
C ALA A 709 -54.78 -8.79 -22.21
N ILE A 710 -54.22 -8.55 -21.00
CA ILE A 710 -54.00 -9.61 -19.99
C ILE A 710 -54.35 -9.13 -18.56
N ARG A 711 -55.63 -8.78 -18.32
CA ARG A 711 -56.23 -8.67 -16.97
C ARG A 711 -57.74 -9.00 -16.95
N SER A 712 -58.10 -10.22 -17.37
CA SER A 712 -59.46 -10.74 -17.17
C SER A 712 -59.50 -12.27 -17.16
N ALA A 713 -59.59 -12.85 -15.96
CA ALA A 713 -59.82 -14.28 -15.76
C ALA A 713 -60.79 -14.48 -14.57
N PRO A 714 -62.00 -15.02 -14.77
CA PRO A 714 -62.88 -15.43 -13.68
C PRO A 714 -62.48 -16.80 -13.10
N ALA A 715 -63.05 -17.17 -11.95
CA ALA A 715 -62.67 -18.35 -11.17
C ALA A 715 -63.63 -19.55 -11.31
N GLU A 716 -63.27 -20.65 -10.62
CA GLU A 716 -63.99 -21.93 -10.41
C GLU A 716 -64.05 -22.93 -11.58
N GLY A 717 -64.05 -24.26 -11.30
CA GLY A 717 -64.24 -25.23 -12.40
C GLY A 717 -64.18 -26.76 -12.27
N LYS A 718 -63.82 -27.40 -11.13
CA LYS A 718 -64.02 -28.86 -10.85
C LYS A 718 -63.40 -29.96 -11.79
N LYS A 719 -62.68 -30.89 -11.13
CA LYS A 719 -62.71 -32.38 -11.27
C LYS A 719 -62.06 -33.13 -12.47
N LYS A 720 -61.00 -33.88 -12.09
CA LYS A 720 -60.78 -35.34 -12.24
C LYS A 720 -60.49 -36.00 -13.61
N ARG A 721 -59.53 -36.94 -13.51
CA ARG A 721 -59.21 -38.09 -14.38
C ARG A 721 -58.49 -37.73 -15.70
N LYS A 722 -57.67 -38.64 -16.25
CA LYS A 722 -57.49 -40.06 -15.88
C LYS A 722 -56.02 -40.40 -15.61
#